data_AF-A0A8R1XLA8-F1
#
_entry.id   AF-A0A8R1XLA8-F1
#
_cell.length_a   1.000
_cell.length_b   1.000
_cell.length_c   1.000
_cell.angle_alpha   90.00
_cell.angle_beta   90.00
_cell.angle_gamma   90.00
#
_symmetry.space_group_name_H-M   'P 1'
#
loop_
_entity.id
_entity.type
_entity.pdbx_description
1 polymer ?
#
loop_
_entity_poly.entity_id
_entity_poly.type
_entity_poly.pdbx_seq_one_letter_code
_entity_poly.pdbx_strand_id
1 'polypeptide(L)'
;MKIIMCRHSSHNLPCIYTDEYFPASEQEKNVVPVRSAYLKLPNTGSSLSSSFEPNNPTNPISESSHNKSDTLDSTKSSDSSSLSRTLPNLSKKHTNILRPFLRKKTKRSSSSGNSLGSGSDHRETNRNSEGEAMKRTASPTLPDGATQAKYEPSICNGEIDMSSSFLAVNATIGMDSLKQGKKGEDSPPLQRTIPLVNDSHIPCSMNASVSMEVQLVDCTNGKQATDVLNGITANATHLNNTKLENAYKEGVAILDFGAQFGKVIDRRIREQNVFSEILPFNTKANTMVEKGCYKAIILSGGPNSVNSFDAPEFDPAILTCGIPVLGICYGFQLINKAFGGYVSKKSIREDGQLEIDVDTTCPLFKGLATRQKVLLTHSDSVTERTVANNFKIVGRSGNFIAAIADERRKLYGVQFHPEVDLSICGKEILHNFLFDIAGVTGGFTIDNREQKCIQEIRSVVMDKKVLVMVSGGVDSTVCAALLHKALGSDRVIAIHIDNGFMRFNESDRVVESLNKLNLKVRRYNAFYAFMNGRISVGSELSTSLMRTVDPEVKRKIIGDTFMRVKDKIMDELKLDKDIFLAQGTLRPDLIESASHLASSCADVIKTHHNDSALVRELRDLGKVLEPLKDFHKDEVRELGISLGLPEHIVHRHPFPGPGLAIRIVCAERPLITDFDLFITTQHHLHLIANLPLCDKHSEEFGTIIQHLSEIDLKAISDHDFEIATTLLPVQSVGVQGDGRSYAYAAALSTNERPIPWELLERLAHIIPRLLHNINRVVYVFGNAIEYPVNDVTRTYLNGFTVSLIRWADRIAYDVLYGLDENGKRDPALEVCLQTIQQMPVVMIPVHFDRDPLERKASTLRSFVLRPFITNDFMIGVAALPGKDIPEQNVLEIVRRITERVPLTSRVMIDLTSKPPGTTEWE
;
A
#
# COMPACT_ATOMS: atom_id res chain seq x y z
N MET A 1 4.99 56.34 -26.17
CA MET A 1 4.54 56.94 -27.45
C MET A 1 4.21 55.82 -28.42
N LYS A 2 3.11 55.90 -29.22
CA LYS A 2 2.64 54.89 -30.22
C LYS A 2 2.41 53.48 -29.61
N ILE A 3 1.21 52.91 -29.46
CA ILE A 3 -0.12 53.05 -30.09
C ILE A 3 -0.14 52.67 -31.59
N ILE A 4 -0.75 51.51 -31.92
CA ILE A 4 -1.95 51.34 -32.78
C ILE A 4 -2.29 49.83 -32.99
N MET A 5 -3.51 49.43 -32.58
CA MET A 5 -4.35 48.31 -33.09
C MET A 5 -3.80 46.85 -33.09
N CYS A 6 -4.63 45.79 -33.12
CA CYS A 6 -6.05 45.67 -33.48
C CYS A 6 -7.03 45.38 -32.33
N ARG A 7 -8.31 45.69 -32.59
CA ARG A 7 -9.48 45.27 -31.81
C ARG A 7 -10.17 44.10 -32.51
N HIS A 8 -10.78 43.20 -31.75
CA HIS A 8 -12.13 42.72 -32.07
C HIS A 8 -12.92 42.50 -30.79
N SER A 9 -14.12 43.08 -30.74
CA SER A 9 -15.17 42.83 -29.75
C SER A 9 -16.25 41.96 -30.43
N SER A 10 -17.27 41.40 -29.78
CA SER A 10 -17.74 41.46 -28.38
C SER A 10 -18.83 40.41 -28.21
N HIS A 11 -18.97 39.79 -27.03
CA HIS A 11 -20.27 39.40 -26.47
C HIS A 11 -20.20 39.40 -24.94
N ASN A 12 -21.31 39.73 -24.28
CA ASN A 12 -21.37 40.04 -22.85
C ASN A 12 -21.78 38.81 -22.02
N LEU A 13 -21.25 38.69 -20.80
CA LEU A 13 -21.97 38.99 -19.55
C LEU A 13 -20.97 39.00 -18.37
N PRO A 14 -21.24 39.75 -17.27
CA PRO A 14 -20.20 40.16 -16.32
C PRO A 14 -20.12 39.31 -15.04
N CYS A 15 -19.09 39.58 -14.24
CA CYS A 15 -18.98 39.13 -12.85
C CYS A 15 -20.11 39.70 -11.98
N ILE A 16 -20.56 38.92 -11.00
CA ILE A 16 -20.54 39.23 -9.56
C ILE A 16 -20.91 37.94 -8.80
N TYR A 17 -20.11 37.59 -7.81
CA TYR A 17 -20.52 36.76 -6.67
C TYR A 17 -20.00 37.50 -5.44
N THR A 18 -20.90 38.02 -4.62
CA THR A 18 -20.59 38.67 -3.34
C THR A 18 -20.51 37.64 -2.24
N ASP A 19 -19.55 37.79 -1.33
CA ASP A 19 -19.50 37.05 -0.08
C ASP A 19 -20.71 37.37 0.81
N GLU A 20 -21.43 36.36 1.30
CA GLU A 20 -22.30 36.49 2.48
C GLU A 20 -22.67 35.09 3.05
N TYR A 21 -23.12 35.07 4.32
CA TYR A 21 -23.61 33.91 5.11
C TYR A 21 -22.60 32.94 5.77
N PHE A 22 -21.87 33.47 6.76
CA PHE A 22 -21.85 33.02 8.16
C PHE A 22 -21.45 34.26 9.03
N PRO A 23 -21.67 34.34 10.38
CA PRO A 23 -21.97 33.25 11.31
C PRO A 23 -23.06 33.51 12.40
N ALA A 24 -23.34 32.45 13.16
CA ALA A 24 -23.61 32.39 14.62
C ALA A 24 -24.85 33.05 15.31
N SER A 25 -25.49 32.18 16.11
CA SER A 25 -26.00 32.37 17.50
C SER A 25 -27.37 33.02 17.82
N GLU A 26 -28.04 32.32 18.75
CA GLU A 26 -29.10 32.71 19.71
C GLU A 26 -30.62 32.68 19.39
N GLN A 27 -31.31 31.90 20.24
CA GLN A 27 -32.64 32.05 20.86
C GLN A 27 -33.96 31.95 20.05
N GLU A 28 -34.59 30.77 20.24
CA GLU A 28 -35.99 30.54 20.64
C GLU A 28 -37.22 30.97 19.81
N LYS A 29 -38.09 29.93 19.64
CA LYS A 29 -39.58 29.94 19.64
C LYS A 29 -40.34 30.23 18.34
N ASN A 30 -41.48 29.52 18.24
CA ASN A 30 -42.62 29.69 17.32
C ASN A 30 -42.38 29.44 15.82
N VAL A 31 -42.38 28.16 15.44
CA VAL A 31 -42.61 27.73 14.04
C VAL A 31 -44.12 27.55 13.79
N VAL A 32 -44.67 28.33 12.84
CA VAL A 32 -45.99 28.08 12.22
C VAL A 32 -45.74 27.75 10.74
N PRO A 33 -46.30 26.66 10.18
CA PRO A 33 -45.93 26.19 8.85
C PRO A 33 -46.60 27.03 7.74
N VAL A 34 -45.79 27.76 6.97
CA VAL A 34 -46.24 28.46 5.76
C VAL A 34 -46.04 27.57 4.53
N ARG A 35 -47.11 27.42 3.72
CA ARG A 35 -47.09 26.64 2.47
C ARG A 35 -46.21 27.31 1.41
N SER A 36 -45.22 26.60 0.88
CA SER A 36 -44.58 26.95 -0.39
C SER A 36 -45.35 26.32 -1.56
N ALA A 37 -45.55 27.09 -2.64
CA ALA A 37 -46.26 26.63 -3.82
C ALA A 37 -45.28 26.01 -4.84
N TYR A 38 -45.58 24.79 -5.31
CA TYR A 38 -44.86 24.19 -6.43
C TYR A 38 -45.26 24.86 -7.76
N LEU A 39 -44.29 25.41 -8.48
CA LEU A 39 -44.50 25.81 -9.87
C LEU A 39 -44.70 24.56 -10.74
N LYS A 40 -45.74 24.60 -11.58
CA LYS A 40 -45.87 23.66 -12.71
C LYS A 40 -45.01 24.14 -13.87
N LEU A 41 -44.27 23.22 -14.50
CA LEU A 41 -43.81 23.37 -15.88
C LEU A 41 -44.53 22.33 -16.76
N PRO A 42 -44.91 22.66 -18.01
CA PRO A 42 -45.74 21.80 -18.83
C PRO A 42 -44.93 20.77 -19.62
N ASN A 43 -45.30 19.49 -19.54
CA ASN A 43 -44.81 18.46 -20.46
C ASN A 43 -45.69 18.40 -21.71
N THR A 44 -45.09 18.66 -22.88
CA THR A 44 -45.48 18.03 -24.14
C THR A 44 -44.57 16.81 -24.38
N GLY A 45 -45.02 15.69 -24.95
CA GLY A 45 -46.37 15.42 -25.44
C GLY A 45 -46.34 14.54 -26.69
N SER A 46 -45.96 13.27 -26.55
CA SER A 46 -46.21 12.24 -27.56
C SER A 46 -46.58 10.92 -26.87
N SER A 47 -47.52 10.19 -27.48
CA SER A 47 -48.17 9.04 -26.88
C SER A 47 -48.20 7.87 -27.86
N LEU A 48 -47.99 6.65 -27.37
CA LEU A 48 -48.52 5.42 -27.96
C LEU A 48 -48.83 4.42 -26.84
N SER A 49 -49.72 3.46 -27.12
CA SER A 49 -50.59 2.89 -26.08
C SER A 49 -50.58 1.36 -25.97
N SER A 50 -50.47 0.86 -24.73
CA SER A 50 -51.27 -0.25 -24.16
C SER A 50 -50.90 -0.36 -22.67
N SER A 51 -51.79 -0.28 -21.67
CA SER A 51 -53.10 -0.89 -21.43
C SER A 51 -53.05 -2.37 -21.01
N PHE A 52 -52.79 -2.62 -19.72
CA PHE A 52 -53.51 -3.62 -18.93
C PHE A 52 -53.56 -3.18 -17.45
N GLU A 53 -54.63 -3.55 -16.75
CA GLU A 53 -54.95 -3.09 -15.38
C GLU A 53 -54.48 -4.07 -14.29
N PRO A 54 -54.30 -3.57 -13.06
CA PRO A 54 -54.59 -4.35 -11.86
C PRO A 54 -55.64 -3.64 -10.98
N ASN A 55 -56.85 -4.21 -10.89
CA ASN A 55 -57.86 -3.79 -9.91
C ASN A 55 -57.57 -4.36 -8.52
N ASN A 56 -57.92 -3.59 -7.48
CA ASN A 56 -57.62 -3.86 -6.06
C ASN A 56 -58.94 -4.00 -5.25
N PRO A 57 -58.95 -4.28 -3.93
CA PRO A 57 -59.07 -5.65 -3.40
C PRO A 57 -60.33 -5.88 -2.55
N THR A 58 -60.60 -7.13 -2.17
CA THR A 58 -61.56 -7.47 -1.10
C THR A 58 -61.08 -8.58 -0.15
N ASN A 59 -60.73 -8.15 1.07
CA ASN A 59 -60.78 -8.83 2.38
C ASN A 59 -59.96 -10.13 2.66
N PRO A 60 -59.50 -10.32 3.92
CA PRO A 60 -58.80 -11.52 4.40
C PRO A 60 -59.67 -12.44 5.28
N ILE A 61 -59.17 -13.63 5.64
CA ILE A 61 -59.09 -14.21 7.01
C ILE A 61 -58.38 -15.59 6.98
N SER A 62 -57.93 -16.08 8.14
CA SER A 62 -56.94 -17.15 8.38
C SER A 62 -57.47 -18.59 8.36
N GLU A 63 -56.51 -19.54 8.38
CA GLU A 63 -56.60 -20.94 8.86
C GLU A 63 -57.45 -21.97 8.06
N SER A 64 -57.18 -23.28 8.08
CA SER A 64 -55.94 -24.05 8.36
C SER A 64 -56.12 -25.54 7.94
N SER A 65 -55.09 -26.38 8.19
CA SER A 65 -55.09 -27.85 8.28
C SER A 65 -54.72 -28.71 7.04
N HIS A 66 -53.75 -29.62 7.27
CA HIS A 66 -53.64 -31.05 6.90
C HIS A 66 -54.03 -31.57 5.49
N ASN A 67 -53.34 -32.55 4.87
CA ASN A 67 -52.12 -33.33 5.22
C ASN A 67 -51.54 -34.05 3.97
N LYS A 68 -50.25 -34.44 4.01
CA LYS A 68 -49.57 -35.65 3.45
C LYS A 68 -50.10 -36.29 2.12
N SER A 69 -49.32 -36.36 1.04
CA SER A 69 -48.25 -37.37 0.73
C SER A 69 -48.83 -38.77 0.36
N ASP A 70 -48.31 -39.58 -0.58
CA ASP A 70 -46.99 -39.67 -1.24
C ASP A 70 -47.05 -40.07 -2.75
N THR A 71 -45.89 -40.33 -3.35
CA THR A 71 -45.54 -40.57 -4.77
C THR A 71 -46.02 -41.88 -5.42
N LEU A 72 -46.16 -41.90 -6.78
CA LEU A 72 -45.38 -42.73 -7.74
C LEU A 72 -45.95 -42.77 -9.19
N ASP A 73 -45.04 -42.75 -10.18
CA ASP A 73 -44.95 -43.48 -11.48
C ASP A 73 -46.18 -43.96 -12.30
N SER A 74 -46.12 -44.12 -13.64
CA SER A 74 -45.22 -43.59 -14.71
C SER A 74 -45.70 -43.99 -16.13
N THR A 75 -45.13 -43.35 -17.17
CA THR A 75 -45.09 -43.77 -18.61
C THR A 75 -46.37 -43.90 -19.46
N LYS A 76 -46.42 -43.08 -20.53
CA LYS A 76 -46.62 -43.41 -21.98
C LYS A 76 -47.06 -42.11 -22.70
N SER A 77 -46.34 -41.55 -23.67
CA SER A 77 -46.00 -42.04 -25.03
C SER A 77 -47.23 -42.52 -25.82
N SER A 78 -47.53 -42.03 -27.03
CA SER A 78 -46.92 -40.96 -27.84
C SER A 78 -47.77 -40.84 -29.10
N ASP A 79 -48.02 -39.63 -29.63
CA ASP A 79 -48.50 -39.52 -31.01
C ASP A 79 -48.07 -38.21 -31.68
N SER A 80 -48.13 -38.17 -33.02
CA SER A 80 -47.31 -37.24 -33.80
C SER A 80 -48.00 -36.55 -34.99
N SER A 81 -47.46 -35.38 -35.35
CA SER A 81 -47.67 -34.64 -36.61
C SER A 81 -49.04 -33.98 -36.86
N SER A 82 -49.07 -32.65 -36.68
CA SER A 82 -49.88 -31.78 -37.54
C SER A 82 -49.16 -30.44 -37.81
N LEU A 83 -48.80 -30.26 -39.07
CA LEU A 83 -48.05 -29.14 -39.65
C LEU A 83 -48.57 -27.73 -39.28
N SER A 84 -47.73 -26.88 -38.69
CA SER A 84 -47.81 -25.41 -38.86
C SER A 84 -46.44 -24.76 -38.75
N ARG A 85 -46.09 -23.89 -39.71
CA ARG A 85 -44.78 -23.24 -39.80
C ARG A 85 -44.72 -21.94 -38.98
N THR A 86 -43.82 -21.88 -38.00
CA THR A 86 -43.22 -20.60 -37.54
C THR A 86 -41.85 -20.85 -36.90
N LEU A 87 -40.79 -20.45 -37.60
CA LEU A 87 -39.41 -20.31 -37.08
C LEU A 87 -38.89 -18.91 -37.50
N PRO A 88 -37.87 -18.36 -36.82
CA PRO A 88 -37.98 -16.99 -36.32
C PRO A 88 -37.36 -15.91 -37.22
N ASN A 89 -37.77 -14.66 -36.96
CA ASN A 89 -37.12 -13.45 -37.49
C ASN A 89 -35.74 -13.21 -36.83
N LEU A 90 -34.74 -13.99 -37.24
CA LEU A 90 -33.33 -13.71 -36.99
C LEU A 90 -32.90 -12.46 -37.79
N SER A 91 -32.92 -11.29 -37.16
CA SER A 91 -32.45 -10.05 -37.78
C SER A 91 -30.94 -10.02 -37.91
N LYS A 92 -30.41 -10.58 -39.00
CA LYS A 92 -29.00 -10.43 -39.41
C LYS A 92 -28.70 -8.96 -39.73
N LYS A 93 -28.35 -8.16 -38.73
CA LYS A 93 -27.63 -6.89 -38.95
C LYS A 93 -26.17 -7.20 -39.21
N HIS A 94 -25.74 -7.00 -40.45
CA HIS A 94 -24.39 -7.29 -40.89
C HIS A 94 -23.34 -6.41 -40.19
N THR A 95 -22.22 -7.05 -39.87
CA THR A 95 -20.89 -6.44 -39.85
C THR A 95 -20.67 -5.54 -41.08
N ASN A 96 -20.43 -4.25 -40.85
CA ASN A 96 -19.62 -3.31 -41.67
C ASN A 96 -19.91 -1.83 -41.31
N ILE A 97 -19.31 -1.30 -40.24
CA ILE A 97 -19.19 0.17 -40.03
C ILE A 97 -17.76 0.53 -39.62
N LEU A 98 -16.83 0.35 -40.55
CA LEU A 98 -15.50 0.97 -40.51
C LEU A 98 -15.15 1.47 -41.91
N ARG A 99 -14.68 2.73 -42.00
CA ARG A 99 -14.57 3.55 -43.24
C ARG A 99 -15.97 3.97 -43.76
N PRO A 100 -16.19 5.26 -44.12
CA PRO A 100 -15.34 5.96 -45.08
C PRO A 100 -14.91 7.38 -44.68
N PHE A 101 -13.60 7.65 -44.71
CA PHE A 101 -13.03 9.01 -44.65
C PHE A 101 -11.95 9.25 -45.73
N LEU A 102 -12.17 8.72 -46.95
CA LEU A 102 -11.23 8.86 -48.08
C LEU A 102 -11.94 9.17 -49.41
N ARG A 103 -12.46 10.40 -49.58
CA ARG A 103 -12.70 11.03 -50.91
C ARG A 103 -13.08 12.52 -50.81
N LYS A 104 -12.09 13.43 -50.97
CA LYS A 104 -12.37 14.84 -51.32
C LYS A 104 -11.17 15.61 -51.90
N LYS A 105 -10.85 15.39 -53.19
CA LYS A 105 -10.33 16.39 -54.16
C LYS A 105 -9.92 15.71 -55.49
N THR A 106 -10.50 16.14 -56.60
CA THR A 106 -10.03 15.84 -57.97
C THR A 106 -10.45 16.94 -58.95
N LYS A 107 -9.59 17.23 -59.94
CA LYS A 107 -9.80 18.03 -61.18
C LYS A 107 -10.04 19.55 -61.07
N ARG A 108 -9.01 20.31 -61.43
CA ARG A 108 -8.82 21.05 -62.72
C ARG A 108 -7.29 21.20 -62.91
N SER A 109 -6.63 20.61 -63.92
CA SER A 109 -6.49 20.99 -65.35
C SER A 109 -5.82 22.36 -65.55
N SER A 110 -4.73 22.53 -66.34
CA SER A 110 -3.93 21.63 -67.21
C SER A 110 -2.43 22.09 -67.21
N SER A 111 -1.48 21.83 -68.12
CA SER A 111 -1.42 21.27 -69.50
C SER A 111 0.04 20.91 -69.91
N SER A 112 0.23 20.19 -71.04
CA SER A 112 1.44 20.09 -71.92
C SER A 112 2.83 19.69 -71.33
N GLY A 113 3.58 18.72 -71.89
CA GLY A 113 3.28 17.75 -72.96
C GLY A 113 4.53 17.05 -73.56
N ASN A 114 4.32 15.90 -74.24
CA ASN A 114 5.20 15.17 -75.22
C ASN A 114 6.56 14.57 -74.73
N SER A 115 7.15 13.49 -75.31
CA SER A 115 6.64 12.36 -76.16
C SER A 115 7.75 11.32 -76.52
N LEU A 116 7.43 10.00 -76.52
CA LEU A 116 8.10 8.86 -77.25
C LEU A 116 9.60 8.55 -76.92
N GLY A 117 10.21 7.36 -77.11
CA GLY A 117 9.83 5.96 -77.49
C GLY A 117 11.05 5.01 -77.19
N SER A 118 10.93 3.72 -76.83
CA SER A 118 10.68 2.48 -77.64
C SER A 118 11.93 1.60 -77.92
N GLY A 119 11.91 0.30 -77.54
CA GLY A 119 12.89 -0.78 -77.86
C GLY A 119 13.51 -1.46 -76.61
N SER A 120 13.43 -2.78 -76.30
CA SER A 120 13.69 -4.07 -77.03
C SER A 120 15.15 -4.56 -76.87
N ASP A 121 15.51 -5.81 -76.51
CA ASP A 121 14.73 -7.01 -76.10
C ASP A 121 15.66 -8.12 -75.48
N HIS A 122 15.09 -9.25 -75.02
CA HIS A 122 15.73 -10.55 -74.68
C HIS A 122 16.60 -10.63 -73.37
N ARG A 123 16.70 -11.76 -72.62
CA ARG A 123 16.00 -13.09 -72.67
C ARG A 123 16.02 -13.82 -71.29
N GLU A 124 14.87 -14.40 -70.95
CA GLU A 124 14.53 -15.73 -70.37
C GLU A 124 15.63 -16.75 -69.97
N THR A 125 15.48 -17.72 -69.04
CA THR A 125 14.44 -18.11 -68.01
C THR A 125 14.95 -19.28 -67.10
N ASN A 126 14.41 -19.42 -65.87
CA ASN A 126 13.98 -20.64 -65.10
C ASN A 126 14.73 -22.02 -65.20
N ARG A 127 14.75 -22.96 -64.22
CA ARG A 127 14.33 -23.10 -62.78
C ARG A 127 14.78 -24.50 -62.24
N ASN A 128 15.02 -24.63 -60.92
CA ASN A 128 14.78 -25.81 -60.03
C ASN A 128 15.50 -27.17 -60.33
N SER A 129 15.76 -28.10 -59.38
CA SER A 129 15.72 -28.13 -57.89
C SER A 129 16.41 -29.40 -57.31
N GLU A 130 16.80 -29.35 -56.02
CA GLU A 130 17.04 -30.47 -55.05
C GLU A 130 18.25 -31.45 -55.20
N GLY A 131 18.85 -31.85 -54.05
CA GLY A 131 19.90 -32.90 -53.95
C GLY A 131 20.91 -32.77 -52.78
N GLU A 132 20.87 -33.69 -51.81
CA GLU A 132 21.73 -33.86 -50.59
C GLU A 132 23.19 -34.32 -50.87
N ALA A 133 24.20 -34.31 -49.96
CA ALA A 133 24.44 -33.70 -48.62
C ALA A 133 25.93 -33.88 -48.15
N MET A 134 26.33 -33.23 -47.04
CA MET A 134 27.58 -33.41 -46.22
C MET A 134 28.95 -33.14 -46.92
N LYS A 135 30.00 -32.52 -46.32
CA LYS A 135 30.42 -32.41 -44.89
C LYS A 135 31.58 -31.39 -44.72
N ARG A 136 31.57 -30.55 -43.66
CA ARG A 136 32.69 -29.68 -43.15
C ARG A 136 33.13 -28.54 -44.12
N THR A 137 33.66 -27.37 -43.71
CA THR A 137 34.22 -26.84 -42.44
C THR A 137 33.74 -25.40 -42.14
N ALA A 138 34.26 -24.82 -41.04
CA ALA A 138 34.31 -23.39 -40.68
C ALA A 138 33.09 -22.75 -39.97
N SER A 139 33.38 -22.10 -38.83
CA SER A 139 32.50 -21.23 -38.05
C SER A 139 32.71 -19.75 -38.44
N PRO A 140 31.78 -18.86 -38.07
CA PRO A 140 32.18 -17.53 -37.61
C PRO A 140 31.61 -17.16 -36.23
N THR A 141 32.34 -16.29 -35.54
CA THR A 141 32.12 -15.80 -34.17
C THR A 141 30.92 -14.85 -34.05
N LEU A 142 30.26 -14.86 -32.89
CA LEU A 142 29.49 -13.72 -32.38
C LEU A 142 30.43 -12.69 -31.74
N PRO A 143 30.14 -11.38 -31.82
CA PRO A 143 30.68 -10.35 -30.93
C PRO A 143 29.66 -9.92 -29.86
N ASP A 144 30.16 -9.56 -28.68
CA ASP A 144 29.36 -9.14 -27.51
C ASP A 144 28.85 -7.69 -27.58
N GLY A 145 27.92 -7.34 -26.67
CA GLY A 145 27.84 -6.00 -26.09
C GLY A 145 26.59 -5.16 -26.41
N ALA A 146 25.55 -5.30 -25.58
CA ALA A 146 24.40 -4.38 -25.55
C ALA A 146 23.79 -4.26 -24.14
N THR A 147 24.63 -3.98 -23.14
CA THR A 147 24.21 -3.81 -21.73
C THR A 147 23.62 -2.41 -21.49
N GLN A 148 22.70 -2.30 -20.52
CA GLN A 148 21.97 -1.06 -20.21
C GLN A 148 22.89 0.12 -19.84
N ALA A 149 22.67 1.28 -20.47
CA ALA A 149 23.34 2.53 -20.12
C ALA A 149 22.45 3.39 -19.19
N LYS A 150 22.97 3.74 -18.01
CA LYS A 150 22.37 4.77 -17.15
C LYS A 150 22.68 6.17 -17.70
N TYR A 151 21.75 7.10 -17.59
CA TYR A 151 21.95 8.50 -17.92
C TYR A 151 22.45 9.29 -16.69
N GLU A 152 23.72 9.70 -16.72
CA GLU A 152 24.22 10.84 -15.94
C GLU A 152 24.84 11.88 -16.90
N PRO A 153 24.42 13.16 -16.87
CA PRO A 153 24.91 14.17 -17.81
C PRO A 153 26.13 14.94 -17.25
N SER A 154 27.34 14.40 -17.44
CA SER A 154 28.59 15.12 -17.12
C SER A 154 29.14 15.89 -18.33
N ILE A 155 29.19 17.22 -18.17
CA ILE A 155 29.83 18.26 -18.99
C ILE A 155 31.01 17.75 -19.86
N CYS A 156 30.94 17.99 -21.18
CA CYS A 156 32.09 17.80 -22.07
C CYS A 156 33.08 18.96 -21.95
N ASN A 157 34.37 18.65 -21.76
CA ASN A 157 35.46 19.62 -21.96
C ASN A 157 35.88 19.65 -23.44
N GLY A 158 36.33 20.80 -23.91
CA GLY A 158 37.06 20.95 -25.17
C GLY A 158 38.58 20.81 -24.94
N GLU A 159 39.27 20.22 -25.91
CA GLU A 159 40.70 19.88 -25.84
C GLU A 159 41.62 21.07 -26.20
N ILE A 160 42.88 21.01 -25.76
CA ILE A 160 44.11 21.10 -26.58
C ILE A 160 45.33 20.77 -25.70
N ASP A 161 46.40 20.26 -26.31
CA ASP A 161 47.41 19.41 -25.65
C ASP A 161 48.88 19.89 -25.86
N MET A 162 49.81 19.24 -25.15
CA MET A 162 51.26 19.11 -25.42
C MET A 162 52.27 20.26 -25.13
N SER A 163 52.79 20.24 -23.89
CA SER A 163 54.21 19.90 -23.59
C SER A 163 55.39 20.90 -23.69
N SER A 164 56.37 20.67 -22.80
CA SER A 164 57.84 20.94 -22.87
C SER A 164 58.47 22.22 -22.27
N SER A 165 58.80 22.12 -20.97
CA SER A 165 60.11 22.45 -20.32
C SER A 165 60.85 23.78 -20.57
N PHE A 166 61.24 24.49 -19.48
CA PHE A 166 62.67 24.60 -19.04
C PHE A 166 62.88 25.22 -17.63
N LEU A 167 63.99 24.83 -16.98
CA LEU A 167 64.75 25.47 -15.86
C LEU A 167 64.27 25.38 -14.38
N ALA A 168 65.28 25.28 -13.50
CA ALA A 168 65.28 25.28 -12.01
C ALA A 168 64.35 24.25 -11.32
N VAL A 169 64.80 23.17 -10.66
CA VAL A 169 66.06 22.84 -9.96
C VAL A 169 66.36 23.71 -8.73
N ASN A 170 65.87 23.25 -7.57
CA ASN A 170 66.77 22.97 -6.44
C ASN A 170 66.13 22.00 -5.44
N ALA A 171 66.89 21.00 -5.01
CA ALA A 171 66.57 20.14 -3.88
C ALA A 171 67.84 19.98 -3.03
N THR A 172 67.70 20.11 -1.72
CA THR A 172 68.79 19.97 -0.75
C THR A 172 68.39 18.81 0.15
N ILE A 173 68.89 17.60 -0.09
CA ILE A 173 70.15 17.08 0.46
C ILE A 173 70.12 17.11 2.00
N GLY A 174 70.23 15.92 2.60
CA GLY A 174 70.38 15.74 4.04
C GLY A 174 71.60 14.89 4.39
N MET A 175 71.86 14.80 5.69
CA MET A 175 72.90 13.98 6.33
C MET A 175 74.36 14.26 5.96
N ASP A 176 75.06 14.89 6.90
CA ASP A 176 76.45 14.50 7.21
C ASP A 176 76.44 13.28 8.15
N SER A 177 77.50 12.46 8.12
CA SER A 177 77.62 11.26 8.97
C SER A 177 79.07 10.80 9.14
N LEU A 178 79.56 10.81 10.39
CA LEU A 178 80.84 10.27 10.93
C LEU A 178 80.85 10.72 12.41
N LYS A 179 80.97 9.94 13.50
CA LYS A 179 81.18 8.50 13.86
C LYS A 179 80.44 8.31 15.22
N GLN A 180 80.15 7.17 15.85
CA GLN A 180 80.33 5.70 15.69
C GLN A 180 79.25 5.05 16.62
N GLY A 181 79.10 3.73 16.88
CA GLY A 181 79.83 2.52 16.44
C GLY A 181 79.70 1.33 17.41
N LYS A 182 78.55 0.62 17.40
CA LYS A 182 78.22 -0.68 18.06
C LYS A 182 77.98 -0.74 19.60
N LYS A 183 76.92 -1.50 19.94
CA LYS A 183 76.67 -2.41 21.11
C LYS A 183 77.42 -2.19 22.44
N GLY A 184 76.67 -2.14 23.55
CA GLY A 184 77.15 -2.40 24.92
C GLY A 184 76.08 -2.10 25.98
N GLU A 185 76.10 -2.85 27.08
CA GLU A 185 75.11 -2.92 28.19
C GLU A 185 74.91 -1.66 29.07
N ASP A 186 74.04 -1.82 30.09
CA ASP A 186 73.89 -1.06 31.36
C ASP A 186 73.34 0.40 31.41
N SER A 187 72.07 0.50 31.84
CA SER A 187 71.62 0.95 33.17
C SER A 187 72.31 2.13 33.90
N PRO A 188 71.58 2.87 34.79
CA PRO A 188 70.31 3.61 34.64
C PRO A 188 70.50 5.10 35.07
N PRO A 189 69.46 5.95 35.28
CA PRO A 189 68.91 6.09 36.66
C PRO A 189 67.45 6.61 36.82
N LEU A 190 66.93 6.48 38.06
CA LEU A 190 65.93 7.34 38.76
C LEU A 190 64.62 7.71 38.01
N GLN A 191 63.52 6.97 38.24
CA GLN A 191 62.54 7.14 39.35
C GLN A 191 61.38 8.12 39.12
N ARG A 192 60.21 7.57 38.73
CA ARG A 192 58.95 7.70 39.50
C ARG A 192 57.94 6.67 38.99
N THR A 193 57.49 5.78 39.87
CA THR A 193 56.63 4.64 39.49
C THR A 193 55.75 4.23 40.67
N ILE A 194 54.43 4.12 40.44
CA ILE A 194 53.49 3.38 41.29
C ILE A 194 52.42 2.76 40.37
N PRO A 195 52.38 1.42 40.28
CA PRO A 195 51.10 0.70 40.24
C PRO A 195 51.06 -0.45 41.26
N LEU A 196 49.89 -1.07 41.41
CA LEU A 196 49.66 -2.22 42.30
C LEU A 196 50.02 -3.55 41.62
N VAL A 197 50.23 -4.62 42.41
CA VAL A 197 49.42 -5.88 42.45
C VAL A 197 50.19 -7.03 43.13
N ASN A 198 49.61 -7.56 44.22
CA ASN A 198 49.69 -8.95 44.75
C ASN A 198 51.05 -9.60 45.14
N ASP A 199 51.10 -10.74 45.85
CA ASP A 199 50.04 -11.68 46.28
C ASP A 199 50.28 -12.32 47.68
N SER A 200 49.24 -13.04 48.17
CA SER A 200 49.24 -14.02 49.27
C SER A 200 49.19 -13.45 50.73
N HIS A 201 48.69 -14.17 51.77
CA HIS A 201 48.05 -15.50 51.79
C HIS A 201 47.15 -15.75 53.03
N ILE A 202 46.20 -16.70 52.89
CA ILE A 202 45.48 -17.51 53.91
C ILE A 202 44.45 -16.79 54.85
N PRO A 203 43.30 -17.45 55.21
CA PRO A 203 42.08 -16.72 55.58
C PRO A 203 41.40 -17.14 56.91
N CYS A 204 40.34 -16.42 57.28
CA CYS A 204 39.24 -16.95 58.09
C CYS A 204 37.91 -16.25 57.78
N SER A 205 36.80 -16.99 57.84
CA SER A 205 35.43 -16.48 57.72
C SER A 205 34.68 -16.69 59.03
N MET A 206 33.89 -15.70 59.46
CA MET A 206 32.74 -15.91 60.36
C MET A 206 31.67 -14.85 60.10
N ASN A 207 30.41 -15.30 60.08
CA ASN A 207 29.23 -14.43 60.04
C ASN A 207 28.83 -14.07 61.49
N ALA A 208 28.79 -12.77 61.82
CA ALA A 208 28.03 -12.26 62.96
C ALA A 208 27.88 -10.72 62.87
N SER A 209 26.75 -10.24 62.37
CA SER A 209 26.34 -8.83 62.51
C SER A 209 24.95 -8.77 63.13
N VAL A 210 24.91 -8.22 64.36
CA VAL A 210 23.72 -8.17 65.22
C VAL A 210 22.61 -7.33 64.58
N SER A 211 21.41 -7.90 64.45
CA SER A 211 20.18 -7.15 64.25
C SER A 211 19.54 -6.83 65.61
N MET A 212 19.38 -5.55 65.93
CA MET A 212 18.61 -5.12 67.10
C MET A 212 17.11 -5.09 66.78
N GLU A 213 16.31 -5.78 67.57
CA GLU A 213 14.86 -5.52 67.61
C GLU A 213 14.60 -4.16 68.28
N VAL A 214 13.68 -3.38 67.71
CA VAL A 214 13.09 -2.21 68.37
C VAL A 214 11.59 -2.40 68.38
N GLN A 215 11.05 -2.77 69.54
CA GLN A 215 9.63 -2.69 69.80
C GLN A 215 9.23 -1.22 69.93
N LEU A 216 8.06 -0.85 69.38
CA LEU A 216 7.41 0.43 69.65
C LEU A 216 5.96 0.19 70.05
N VAL A 217 5.51 0.98 71.02
CA VAL A 217 4.30 0.71 71.82
C VAL A 217 3.11 1.52 71.30
N ASP A 218 1.94 0.91 71.31
CA ASP A 218 0.67 1.50 70.87
C ASP A 218 0.14 2.53 71.89
N CYS A 219 -0.35 3.69 71.39
CA CYS A 219 -0.91 4.77 72.20
C CYS A 219 -1.82 5.69 71.36
N THR A 220 -3.01 6.02 71.88
CA THR A 220 -4.13 6.55 71.07
C THR A 220 -4.38 8.06 71.17
N ASN A 221 -5.00 8.61 70.11
CA ASN A 221 -5.79 9.86 70.03
C ASN A 221 -5.06 11.23 70.05
N GLY A 222 -5.26 12.07 69.01
CA GLY A 222 -4.86 13.48 69.09
C GLY A 222 -4.85 14.36 67.82
N LYS A 223 -5.95 14.46 67.05
CA LYS A 223 -6.29 15.53 66.05
C LYS A 223 -5.12 16.31 65.36
N GLN A 224 -5.01 16.20 64.03
CA GLN A 224 -5.39 17.25 63.05
C GLN A 224 -5.19 16.75 61.61
N ALA A 225 -5.68 17.51 60.61
CA ALA A 225 -5.80 17.06 59.22
C ALA A 225 -5.02 17.95 58.23
N THR A 226 -3.72 17.68 58.09
CA THR A 226 -2.89 18.06 56.93
C THR A 226 -1.80 17.00 56.73
N ASP A 227 -1.61 16.61 55.47
CA ASP A 227 -0.51 15.82 54.87
C ASP A 227 -0.94 14.47 54.28
N VAL A 228 -0.97 14.42 52.94
CA VAL A 228 -1.15 13.19 52.16
C VAL A 228 0.23 12.56 51.91
N LEU A 229 0.32 11.27 52.21
CA LEU A 229 1.55 10.47 52.29
C LEU A 229 2.38 10.44 51.00
N ASN A 230 3.38 11.32 50.90
CA ASN A 230 4.44 11.29 49.86
C ASN A 230 5.47 10.14 50.03
N GLY A 231 5.04 8.99 50.57
CA GLY A 231 5.91 7.84 50.88
C GLY A 231 5.77 6.62 49.96
N ILE A 232 4.67 6.50 49.20
CA ILE A 232 4.36 5.28 48.41
C ILE A 232 4.82 5.40 46.95
N THR A 233 4.88 6.62 46.41
CA THR A 233 5.19 6.87 44.99
C THR A 233 6.59 6.45 44.56
N ALA A 234 7.61 6.63 45.41
CA ALA A 234 9.00 6.34 45.07
C ALA A 234 9.27 4.85 44.80
N ASN A 235 8.72 3.95 45.63
CA ASN A 235 8.87 2.51 45.42
C ASN A 235 8.07 2.02 44.21
N ALA A 236 6.90 2.62 43.94
CA ALA A 236 6.08 2.28 42.78
C ALA A 236 6.77 2.69 41.45
N THR A 237 7.36 3.89 41.37
CA THR A 237 8.10 4.32 40.17
C THR A 237 9.38 3.51 39.97
N HIS A 238 10.11 3.19 41.04
CA HIS A 238 11.33 2.38 40.92
C HIS A 238 11.03 0.94 40.46
N LEU A 239 9.97 0.31 40.99
CA LEU A 239 9.55 -1.03 40.58
C LEU A 239 9.05 -1.06 39.12
N ASN A 240 8.32 -0.03 38.68
CA ASN A 240 7.91 0.10 37.28
C ASN A 240 9.11 0.30 36.35
N ASN A 241 10.10 1.13 36.71
CA ASN A 241 11.31 1.31 35.92
C ASN A 241 12.11 -0.01 35.77
N THR A 242 12.19 -0.84 36.81
CA THR A 242 12.84 -2.16 36.72
C THR A 242 12.10 -3.12 35.79
N LYS A 243 10.76 -3.12 35.78
CA LYS A 243 9.96 -3.87 34.79
C LYS A 243 10.17 -3.34 33.37
N LEU A 244 10.18 -2.02 33.20
CA LEU A 244 10.40 -1.32 31.93
C LEU A 244 11.74 -1.67 31.29
N GLU A 245 12.83 -1.68 32.05
CA GLU A 245 14.13 -2.11 31.53
C GLU A 245 14.13 -3.59 31.13
N ASN A 246 13.56 -4.46 31.96
CA ASN A 246 13.59 -5.91 31.71
C ASN A 246 12.79 -6.30 30.45
N ALA A 247 11.74 -5.55 30.10
CA ALA A 247 11.01 -5.71 28.84
C ALA A 247 11.87 -5.54 27.57
N TYR A 248 13.02 -4.87 27.66
CA TYR A 248 13.99 -4.72 26.56
C TYR A 248 15.20 -5.65 26.68
N LYS A 249 15.31 -6.42 27.79
CA LYS A 249 16.35 -7.44 28.01
C LYS A 249 15.90 -8.85 27.57
N GLU A 250 14.70 -8.98 27.00
CA GLU A 250 14.14 -10.23 26.48
C GLU A 250 13.63 -10.07 25.03
N GLY A 251 14.50 -9.54 24.16
CA GLY A 251 14.21 -9.27 22.76
C GLY A 251 14.36 -10.47 21.83
N VAL A 252 13.88 -10.31 20.60
CA VAL A 252 14.08 -11.23 19.47
C VAL A 252 14.81 -10.50 18.34
N ALA A 253 15.91 -11.08 17.87
CA ALA A 253 16.62 -10.62 16.68
C ALA A 253 15.97 -11.21 15.43
N ILE A 254 15.59 -10.39 14.46
CA ILE A 254 15.09 -10.84 13.15
C ILE A 254 16.16 -10.51 12.11
N LEU A 255 16.72 -11.53 11.47
CA LEU A 255 17.69 -11.36 10.39
C LEU A 255 16.95 -11.35 9.05
N ASP A 256 16.92 -10.17 8.41
CA ASP A 256 16.19 -9.94 7.16
C ASP A 256 17.06 -10.33 5.95
N PHE A 257 16.63 -11.35 5.21
CA PHE A 257 17.29 -11.87 4.00
C PHE A 257 16.74 -11.25 2.69
N GLY A 258 16.09 -10.08 2.80
CA GLY A 258 15.60 -9.30 1.66
C GLY A 258 14.18 -9.64 1.25
N ALA A 259 13.31 -10.04 2.19
CA ALA A 259 11.90 -10.27 1.92
C ALA A 259 11.01 -9.23 2.63
N GLN A 260 9.90 -8.86 1.97
CA GLN A 260 8.89 -7.97 2.57
C GLN A 260 8.36 -8.51 3.93
N PHE A 261 8.48 -9.82 4.16
CA PHE A 261 8.11 -10.51 5.39
C PHE A 261 8.89 -10.09 6.64
N GLY A 262 10.10 -9.52 6.55
CA GLY A 262 10.86 -9.07 7.74
C GLY A 262 10.06 -8.11 8.62
N LYS A 263 9.32 -7.17 8.01
CA LYS A 263 8.38 -6.26 8.69
C LYS A 263 7.17 -6.98 9.29
N VAL A 264 6.71 -8.06 8.66
CA VAL A 264 5.54 -8.85 9.10
C VAL A 264 5.90 -9.71 10.31
N ILE A 265 7.07 -10.36 10.30
CA ILE A 265 7.63 -11.10 11.44
C ILE A 265 7.76 -10.16 12.67
N ASP A 266 8.36 -8.97 12.49
CA ASP A 266 8.51 -7.96 13.55
C ASP A 266 7.16 -7.57 14.18
N ARG A 267 6.14 -7.39 13.36
CA ARG A 267 4.77 -7.13 13.84
C ARG A 267 4.18 -8.32 14.60
N ARG A 268 4.27 -9.55 14.09
CA ARG A 268 3.66 -10.74 14.75
C ARG A 268 4.29 -11.10 16.09
N ILE A 269 5.56 -10.77 16.31
CA ILE A 269 6.21 -10.89 17.61
C ILE A 269 5.65 -9.84 18.59
N ARG A 270 5.48 -8.60 18.12
CA ARG A 270 4.99 -7.47 18.94
C ARG A 270 3.51 -7.56 19.28
N GLU A 271 2.70 -8.13 18.38
CA GLU A 271 1.32 -8.58 18.64
C GLU A 271 1.18 -9.59 19.79
N GLN A 272 2.30 -10.11 20.32
CA GLN A 272 2.34 -10.99 21.49
C GLN A 272 3.08 -10.36 22.69
N ASN A 273 3.25 -9.03 22.70
CA ASN A 273 3.94 -8.27 23.75
C ASN A 273 5.42 -8.68 23.93
N VAL A 274 6.11 -9.02 22.84
CA VAL A 274 7.55 -9.30 22.84
C VAL A 274 8.32 -8.21 22.08
N PHE A 275 9.48 -7.80 22.61
CA PHE A 275 10.36 -6.84 21.95
C PHE A 275 11.08 -7.50 20.76
N SER A 276 11.17 -6.81 19.64
CA SER A 276 11.89 -7.25 18.45
C SER A 276 12.75 -6.16 17.83
N GLU A 277 13.87 -6.57 17.24
CA GLU A 277 14.80 -5.73 16.48
C GLU A 277 15.10 -6.41 15.13
N ILE A 278 14.85 -5.72 14.02
CA ILE A 278 15.25 -6.19 12.69
C ILE A 278 16.71 -5.80 12.46
N LEU A 279 17.52 -6.76 12.05
CA LEU A 279 18.96 -6.65 11.85
C LEU A 279 19.33 -7.10 10.42
N PRO A 280 20.38 -6.54 9.81
CA PRO A 280 20.92 -7.04 8.55
C PRO A 280 21.37 -8.50 8.65
N PHE A 281 21.10 -9.31 7.63
CA PHE A 281 21.45 -10.74 7.59
C PHE A 281 22.92 -11.08 7.89
N ASN A 282 23.84 -10.15 7.62
CA ASN A 282 25.28 -10.32 7.83
C ASN A 282 25.77 -10.00 9.26
N THR A 283 24.85 -9.64 10.17
CA THR A 283 25.14 -9.36 11.59
C THR A 283 25.82 -10.56 12.25
N LYS A 284 26.89 -10.31 13.01
CA LYS A 284 27.69 -11.36 13.64
C LYS A 284 27.07 -11.86 14.94
N ALA A 285 27.21 -13.16 15.19
CA ALA A 285 26.68 -13.82 16.38
C ALA A 285 27.24 -13.20 17.67
N ASN A 286 28.54 -12.91 17.70
CA ASN A 286 29.21 -12.22 18.80
C ASN A 286 28.52 -10.90 19.16
N THR A 287 28.22 -10.04 18.18
CA THR A 287 27.56 -8.75 18.41
C THR A 287 26.16 -8.90 19.02
N MET A 288 25.45 -10.00 18.74
CA MET A 288 24.17 -10.31 19.36
C MET A 288 24.31 -10.87 20.78
N VAL A 289 25.31 -11.72 21.03
CA VAL A 289 25.62 -12.26 22.36
C VAL A 289 26.16 -11.17 23.30
N GLU A 290 27.03 -10.28 22.79
CA GLU A 290 27.59 -9.13 23.51
C GLU A 290 26.53 -8.09 23.88
N LYS A 291 25.49 -7.91 23.05
CA LYS A 291 24.29 -7.14 23.39
C LYS A 291 23.53 -7.72 24.59
N GLY A 292 23.62 -9.03 24.83
CA GLY A 292 23.07 -9.74 26.00
C GLY A 292 21.54 -9.75 26.15
N CYS A 293 20.80 -9.11 25.24
CA CYS A 293 19.36 -8.86 25.38
C CYS A 293 18.46 -9.80 24.58
N TYR A 294 19.02 -10.67 23.72
CA TYR A 294 18.22 -11.55 22.85
C TYR A 294 17.96 -12.93 23.47
N LYS A 295 16.70 -13.35 23.44
CA LYS A 295 16.22 -14.69 23.86
C LYS A 295 15.96 -15.63 22.69
N ALA A 296 15.77 -15.09 21.48
CA ALA A 296 15.56 -15.86 20.27
C ALA A 296 16.10 -15.11 19.03
N ILE A 297 16.34 -15.87 17.96
CA ILE A 297 16.72 -15.36 16.65
C ILE A 297 15.75 -15.95 15.61
N ILE A 298 15.26 -15.13 14.68
CA ILE A 298 14.47 -15.58 13.54
C ILE A 298 15.21 -15.25 12.25
N LEU A 299 15.45 -16.27 11.42
CA LEU A 299 15.97 -16.12 10.07
C LEU A 299 14.77 -16.04 9.12
N SER A 300 14.57 -14.88 8.49
CA SER A 300 13.43 -14.64 7.60
C SER A 300 13.51 -15.41 6.27
N GLY A 301 12.43 -15.34 5.50
CA GLY A 301 12.44 -15.72 4.08
C GLY A 301 13.27 -14.74 3.23
N GLY A 302 13.51 -15.14 1.97
CA GLY A 302 14.23 -14.36 0.97
C GLY A 302 13.81 -14.84 -0.43
N PRO A 303 13.85 -13.98 -1.47
CA PRO A 303 13.44 -14.36 -2.83
C PRO A 303 14.47 -15.28 -3.54
N ASN A 304 15.70 -15.33 -3.03
CA ASN A 304 16.81 -16.05 -3.65
C ASN A 304 16.81 -17.54 -3.29
N SER A 305 17.48 -18.34 -4.13
CA SER A 305 17.85 -19.72 -3.80
C SER A 305 19.05 -19.70 -2.85
N VAL A 306 19.10 -20.55 -1.82
CA VAL A 306 20.31 -20.69 -0.98
C VAL A 306 21.53 -21.21 -1.75
N ASN A 307 21.37 -21.55 -3.03
CA ASN A 307 22.42 -22.05 -3.93
C ASN A 307 22.70 -21.10 -5.13
N SER A 308 22.16 -19.87 -5.15
CA SER A 308 22.67 -18.84 -6.08
C SER A 308 24.09 -18.43 -5.71
N PHE A 309 24.86 -17.94 -6.68
CA PHE A 309 26.18 -17.33 -6.40
C PHE A 309 26.02 -16.07 -5.53
N ASP A 310 24.99 -15.28 -5.82
CA ASP A 310 24.62 -14.05 -5.09
C ASP A 310 23.74 -14.34 -3.86
N ALA A 311 23.89 -15.52 -3.25
CA ALA A 311 23.16 -15.86 -2.03
C ALA A 311 23.73 -15.07 -0.83
N PRO A 312 22.91 -14.30 -0.08
CA PRO A 312 23.39 -13.51 1.06
C PRO A 312 24.06 -14.36 2.15
N GLU A 313 25.36 -14.10 2.39
CA GLU A 313 26.12 -14.78 3.44
C GLU A 313 25.70 -14.30 4.85
N PHE A 314 25.41 -15.26 5.73
CA PHE A 314 25.16 -15.04 7.15
C PHE A 314 26.28 -15.64 8.01
N ASP A 315 26.38 -15.26 9.28
CA ASP A 315 27.35 -15.82 10.21
C ASP A 315 26.91 -17.22 10.72
N PRO A 316 27.61 -18.33 10.39
CA PRO A 316 27.21 -19.66 10.84
C PRO A 316 27.21 -19.82 12.36
N ALA A 317 27.95 -18.99 13.11
CA ALA A 317 27.98 -19.00 14.56
C ALA A 317 26.60 -18.64 15.18
N ILE A 318 25.69 -18.02 14.41
CA ILE A 318 24.29 -17.81 14.81
C ILE A 318 23.62 -19.13 15.21
N LEU A 319 23.92 -20.23 14.51
CA LEU A 319 23.33 -21.55 14.76
C LEU A 319 24.01 -22.33 15.89
N THR A 320 25.06 -21.78 16.50
CA THR A 320 25.83 -22.43 17.58
C THR A 320 25.99 -21.55 18.82
N CYS A 321 25.53 -20.30 18.80
CA CYS A 321 25.63 -19.35 19.92
C CYS A 321 24.81 -19.68 21.17
N GLY A 322 23.99 -20.74 21.13
CA GLY A 322 23.16 -21.20 22.26
C GLY A 322 21.81 -20.47 22.39
N ILE A 323 21.56 -19.44 21.60
CA ILE A 323 20.24 -18.78 21.49
C ILE A 323 19.35 -19.61 20.54
N PRO A 324 18.09 -19.91 20.90
CA PRO A 324 17.12 -20.57 20.03
C PRO A 324 16.93 -19.88 18.67
N VAL A 325 16.82 -20.66 17.60
CA VAL A 325 16.68 -20.14 16.23
C VAL A 325 15.47 -20.75 15.52
N LEU A 326 14.66 -19.90 14.88
CA LEU A 326 13.61 -20.31 13.93
C LEU A 326 13.97 -19.82 12.52
N GLY A 327 14.11 -20.74 11.56
CA GLY A 327 14.24 -20.41 10.14
C GLY A 327 12.91 -20.48 9.40
N ILE A 328 12.55 -19.42 8.68
CA ILE A 328 11.33 -19.32 7.87
C ILE A 328 11.72 -19.33 6.39
N CYS A 329 11.18 -20.27 5.62
CA CYS A 329 11.45 -20.50 4.19
C CYS A 329 12.96 -20.52 3.85
N TYR A 330 13.54 -19.40 3.41
CA TYR A 330 14.98 -19.26 3.17
C TYR A 330 15.81 -19.56 4.43
N GLY A 331 15.38 -19.06 5.60
CA GLY A 331 16.00 -19.38 6.89
C GLY A 331 15.99 -20.87 7.23
N PHE A 332 14.93 -21.60 6.87
CA PHE A 332 14.87 -23.07 7.02
C PHE A 332 15.88 -23.76 6.10
N GLN A 333 16.00 -23.30 4.85
CA GLN A 333 16.97 -23.82 3.89
C GLN A 333 18.42 -23.53 4.31
N LEU A 334 18.69 -22.36 4.89
CA LEU A 334 20.01 -22.02 5.47
C LEU A 334 20.37 -22.95 6.64
N ILE A 335 19.45 -23.18 7.59
CA ILE A 335 19.68 -24.11 8.72
C ILE A 335 20.00 -25.50 8.19
N ASN A 336 19.20 -26.00 7.24
CA ASN A 336 19.43 -27.33 6.65
C ASN A 336 20.79 -27.41 5.95
N LYS A 337 21.15 -26.40 5.15
CA LYS A 337 22.44 -26.34 4.43
C LYS A 337 23.65 -26.24 5.38
N ALA A 338 23.55 -25.45 6.44
CA ALA A 338 24.63 -25.22 7.40
C ALA A 338 25.02 -26.48 8.20
N PHE A 339 24.07 -27.40 8.45
CA PHE A 339 24.33 -28.69 9.09
C PHE A 339 24.55 -29.84 8.08
N GLY A 340 24.92 -29.53 6.84
CA GLY A 340 25.31 -30.51 5.82
C GLY A 340 24.14 -31.19 5.09
N GLY A 341 22.91 -30.71 5.28
CA GLY A 341 21.78 -31.06 4.41
C GLY A 341 21.92 -30.41 3.04
N TYR A 342 21.10 -30.86 2.09
CA TYR A 342 21.08 -30.34 0.72
C TYR A 342 19.70 -29.77 0.37
N VAL A 343 19.69 -28.77 -0.50
CA VAL A 343 18.49 -28.05 -0.92
C VAL A 343 18.43 -28.12 -2.45
N SER A 344 17.34 -28.65 -2.99
CA SER A 344 17.17 -28.93 -4.42
C SER A 344 16.16 -27.98 -5.06
N LYS A 345 16.60 -27.26 -6.11
CA LYS A 345 15.70 -26.57 -7.05
C LYS A 345 14.76 -27.57 -7.73
N LYS A 346 13.48 -27.24 -7.83
CA LYS A 346 12.51 -27.95 -8.69
C LYS A 346 12.06 -27.08 -9.86
N SER A 347 11.56 -27.74 -10.90
CA SER A 347 10.89 -27.12 -12.05
C SER A 347 9.44 -26.70 -11.77
N ILE A 348 8.85 -27.21 -10.69
CA ILE A 348 7.50 -26.89 -10.23
C ILE A 348 7.64 -26.12 -8.92
N ARG A 349 7.03 -24.94 -8.87
CA ARG A 349 7.03 -24.03 -7.72
C ARG A 349 5.67 -24.12 -7.04
N GLU A 350 5.66 -24.57 -5.79
CA GLU A 350 4.44 -24.64 -4.96
C GLU A 350 4.33 -23.32 -4.18
N ASP A 351 3.66 -22.35 -4.80
CA ASP A 351 3.20 -21.10 -4.17
C ASP A 351 1.69 -21.21 -3.92
N GLY A 352 1.26 -21.22 -2.65
CA GLY A 352 -0.17 -21.23 -2.30
C GLY A 352 -0.46 -21.63 -0.85
N GLN A 353 -1.72 -21.47 -0.45
CA GLN A 353 -2.21 -22.06 0.81
C GLN A 353 -2.44 -23.56 0.62
N LEU A 354 -1.73 -24.38 1.40
CA LEU A 354 -1.76 -25.84 1.34
C LEU A 354 -2.04 -26.44 2.72
N GLU A 355 -2.61 -27.65 2.75
CA GLU A 355 -2.68 -28.46 3.97
C GLU A 355 -1.40 -29.29 4.14
N ILE A 356 -0.78 -29.21 5.31
CA ILE A 356 0.40 -29.99 5.71
C ILE A 356 0.09 -30.83 6.96
N ASP A 357 0.76 -31.97 7.10
CA ASP A 357 0.75 -32.77 8.32
C ASP A 357 1.94 -32.37 9.22
N VAL A 358 1.69 -32.05 10.49
CA VAL A 358 2.68 -31.64 11.49
C VAL A 358 2.75 -32.59 12.69
N ASP A 359 3.95 -32.78 13.22
CA ASP A 359 4.19 -33.56 14.43
C ASP A 359 3.89 -32.72 15.68
N THR A 360 2.68 -32.89 16.20
CA THR A 360 2.19 -32.24 17.43
C THR A 360 2.99 -32.58 18.72
N THR A 361 3.93 -33.55 18.67
CA THR A 361 4.87 -33.79 19.78
C THR A 361 6.06 -32.82 19.77
N CYS A 362 6.34 -32.17 18.63
CA CYS A 362 7.33 -31.11 18.53
C CYS A 362 6.88 -29.90 19.37
N PRO A 363 7.74 -29.31 20.22
CA PRO A 363 7.39 -28.13 21.01
C PRO A 363 6.84 -26.95 20.18
N LEU A 364 7.25 -26.81 18.92
CA LEU A 364 6.78 -25.78 17.99
C LEU A 364 5.30 -25.95 17.58
N PHE A 365 4.79 -27.18 17.56
CA PHE A 365 3.42 -27.53 17.14
C PHE A 365 2.55 -28.06 18.28
N LYS A 366 3.01 -27.87 19.53
CA LYS A 366 2.27 -28.16 20.75
C LYS A 366 0.90 -27.46 20.73
N GLY A 367 -0.15 -28.22 21.07
CA GLY A 367 -1.53 -27.72 21.14
C GLY A 367 -2.27 -27.59 19.80
N LEU A 368 -1.59 -27.80 18.66
CA LEU A 368 -2.19 -27.71 17.33
C LEU A 368 -2.79 -29.05 16.88
N ALA A 369 -3.69 -28.99 15.88
CA ALA A 369 -4.17 -30.17 15.16
C ALA A 369 -3.10 -30.69 14.19
N THR A 370 -3.09 -32.01 13.93
CA THR A 370 -2.11 -32.67 13.04
C THR A 370 -2.11 -32.11 11.63
N ARG A 371 -3.26 -31.68 11.08
CA ARG A 371 -3.30 -30.92 9.82
C ARG A 371 -3.34 -29.43 10.06
N GLN A 372 -2.55 -28.70 9.29
CA GLN A 372 -2.46 -27.24 9.32
C GLN A 372 -2.56 -26.65 7.92
N LYS A 373 -3.31 -25.54 7.78
CA LYS A 373 -3.33 -24.73 6.56
C LYS A 373 -2.28 -23.64 6.65
N VAL A 374 -1.33 -23.65 5.71
CA VAL A 374 -0.15 -22.76 5.72
C VAL A 374 0.13 -22.18 4.33
N LEU A 375 0.71 -20.98 4.26
CA LEU A 375 1.28 -20.45 3.03
C LEU A 375 2.67 -21.05 2.78
N LEU A 376 2.75 -21.99 1.82
CA LEU A 376 4.01 -22.40 1.21
C LEU A 376 4.29 -21.49 0.02
N THR A 377 5.50 -20.95 -0.07
CA THR A 377 6.00 -20.17 -1.22
C THR A 377 7.49 -20.45 -1.39
N HIS A 378 7.85 -21.41 -2.24
CA HIS A 378 9.24 -21.81 -2.43
C HIS A 378 9.55 -22.40 -3.82
N SER A 379 10.67 -21.97 -4.41
CA SER A 379 11.27 -22.55 -5.63
C SER A 379 12.20 -23.73 -5.34
N ASP A 380 12.83 -23.68 -4.17
CA ASP A 380 13.82 -24.63 -3.66
C ASP A 380 13.14 -25.53 -2.63
N SER A 381 13.58 -26.78 -2.49
CA SER A 381 12.91 -27.77 -1.63
C SER A 381 13.90 -28.68 -0.91
N VAL A 382 13.56 -29.06 0.32
CA VAL A 382 14.23 -30.10 1.12
C VAL A 382 13.42 -31.39 1.04
N THR A 383 14.11 -32.52 0.93
CA THR A 383 13.53 -33.87 0.89
C THR A 383 14.05 -34.69 2.06
N GLU A 384 13.39 -35.80 2.38
CA GLU A 384 13.80 -36.71 3.47
C GLU A 384 15.25 -37.23 3.30
N ARG A 385 15.75 -37.35 2.06
CA ARG A 385 17.14 -37.74 1.76
C ARG A 385 18.14 -36.60 1.85
N THR A 386 17.68 -35.37 2.03
CA THR A 386 18.52 -34.16 2.03
C THR A 386 18.35 -33.30 3.30
N VAL A 387 17.60 -33.80 4.29
CA VAL A 387 17.58 -33.24 5.65
C VAL A 387 18.95 -33.42 6.31
N ALA A 388 19.39 -32.40 7.04
CA ALA A 388 20.62 -32.42 7.81
C ALA A 388 20.61 -33.49 8.91
N ASN A 389 21.76 -34.14 9.13
CA ASN A 389 21.90 -35.15 10.17
C ASN A 389 21.60 -34.56 11.56
N ASN A 390 20.92 -35.36 12.39
CA ASN A 390 20.41 -35.00 13.73
C ASN A 390 19.17 -34.08 13.77
N PHE A 391 18.61 -33.65 12.63
CA PHE A 391 17.30 -32.98 12.62
C PHE A 391 16.16 -34.01 12.48
N LYS A 392 15.14 -33.86 13.33
CA LYS A 392 13.86 -34.58 13.25
C LYS A 392 12.97 -33.89 12.22
N ILE A 393 12.36 -34.65 11.31
CA ILE A 393 11.29 -34.13 10.43
C ILE A 393 10.02 -34.01 11.28
N VAL A 394 9.50 -32.79 11.39
CA VAL A 394 8.33 -32.45 12.21
C VAL A 394 7.18 -31.83 11.42
N GLY A 395 7.30 -31.74 10.09
CA GLY A 395 6.18 -31.42 9.20
C GLY A 395 6.43 -31.88 7.77
N ARG A 396 5.37 -32.32 7.06
CA ARG A 396 5.42 -32.76 5.66
C ARG A 396 4.25 -32.21 4.84
N SER A 397 4.52 -31.87 3.58
CA SER A 397 3.52 -31.64 2.53
C SER A 397 3.64 -32.78 1.51
N GLY A 398 2.93 -33.89 1.75
CA GLY A 398 3.14 -35.14 1.00
C GLY A 398 4.61 -35.61 1.06
N ASN A 399 5.31 -35.52 -0.07
CA ASN A 399 6.72 -35.90 -0.21
C ASN A 399 7.72 -34.79 0.17
N PHE A 400 7.27 -33.55 0.43
CA PHE A 400 8.11 -32.42 0.79
C PHE A 400 8.27 -32.27 2.29
N ILE A 401 9.44 -31.83 2.75
CA ILE A 401 9.67 -31.52 4.16
C ILE A 401 9.21 -30.09 4.44
N ALA A 402 8.12 -29.96 5.20
CA ALA A 402 7.53 -28.69 5.57
C ALA A 402 8.11 -28.11 6.88
N ALA A 403 8.66 -28.94 7.76
CA ALA A 403 9.36 -28.47 8.97
C ALA A 403 10.39 -29.49 9.53
N ILE A 404 11.46 -28.97 10.16
CA ILE A 404 12.50 -29.72 10.88
C ILE A 404 12.80 -29.12 12.26
N ALA A 405 13.31 -29.95 13.19
CA ALA A 405 13.75 -29.53 14.52
C ALA A 405 14.97 -30.31 15.05
N ASP A 406 15.89 -29.61 15.71
CA ASP A 406 16.82 -30.14 16.71
C ASP A 406 16.42 -29.56 18.07
N GLU A 407 15.57 -30.29 18.80
CA GLU A 407 15.02 -29.88 20.09
C GLU A 407 16.11 -29.66 21.15
N ARG A 408 17.24 -30.37 21.06
CA ARG A 408 18.38 -30.25 21.99
C ARG A 408 19.16 -28.94 21.79
N ARG A 409 19.34 -28.52 20.53
CA ARG A 409 19.95 -27.21 20.20
C ARG A 409 18.92 -26.06 20.15
N LYS A 410 17.63 -26.36 20.29
CA LYS A 410 16.50 -25.43 20.07
C LYS A 410 16.55 -24.74 18.69
N LEU A 411 16.92 -25.51 17.67
CA LEU A 411 16.95 -25.06 16.27
C LEU A 411 15.73 -25.61 15.54
N TYR A 412 14.93 -24.73 14.97
CA TYR A 412 13.68 -25.06 14.28
C TYR A 412 13.68 -24.43 12.89
N GLY A 413 13.02 -25.07 11.93
CA GLY A 413 12.81 -24.47 10.62
C GLY A 413 11.51 -24.92 9.98
N VAL A 414 10.83 -23.98 9.33
CA VAL A 414 9.57 -24.16 8.60
C VAL A 414 9.72 -23.67 7.16
N GLN A 415 9.26 -24.45 6.19
CA GLN A 415 9.32 -24.11 4.76
C GLN A 415 8.18 -23.16 4.34
N PHE A 416 7.17 -23.00 5.21
CA PHE A 416 6.02 -22.09 5.09
C PHE A 416 6.20 -20.82 5.94
N HIS A 417 5.34 -19.83 5.72
CA HIS A 417 5.36 -18.54 6.44
C HIS A 417 4.32 -18.49 7.57
N PRO A 418 4.67 -18.70 8.86
CA PRO A 418 3.73 -18.58 9.99
C PRO A 418 3.33 -17.13 10.32
N GLU A 419 3.98 -16.13 9.72
CA GLU A 419 3.73 -14.71 9.99
C GLU A 419 2.53 -14.12 9.22
N VAL A 420 2.07 -14.78 8.15
CA VAL A 420 0.95 -14.32 7.31
C VAL A 420 -0.39 -14.96 7.70
N ASP A 421 -1.49 -14.24 7.50
CA ASP A 421 -2.86 -14.69 7.84
C ASP A 421 -3.32 -15.92 7.03
N LEU A 422 -2.67 -16.19 5.90
CA LEU A 422 -2.88 -17.41 5.10
C LEU A 422 -2.34 -18.68 5.80
N SER A 423 -1.56 -18.53 6.86
CA SER A 423 -1.21 -19.61 7.79
C SER A 423 -2.08 -19.51 9.03
N ILE A 424 -3.16 -20.30 9.06
CA ILE A 424 -4.32 -20.07 9.95
C ILE A 424 -3.93 -20.10 11.44
N CYS A 425 -3.10 -21.05 11.87
CA CYS A 425 -2.56 -21.12 13.23
C CYS A 425 -1.11 -20.61 13.34
N GLY A 426 -0.71 -19.69 12.46
CA GLY A 426 0.65 -19.16 12.40
C GLY A 426 1.04 -18.35 13.65
N LYS A 427 0.07 -17.68 14.28
CA LYS A 427 0.28 -16.92 15.53
C LYS A 427 0.65 -17.84 16.70
N GLU A 428 0.01 -19.00 16.78
CA GLU A 428 0.26 -20.05 17.77
C GLU A 428 1.62 -20.74 17.54
N ILE A 429 2.01 -20.97 16.29
CA ILE A 429 3.35 -21.48 15.95
C ILE A 429 4.44 -20.50 16.45
N LEU A 430 4.24 -19.20 16.22
CA LEU A 430 5.14 -18.16 16.75
C LEU A 430 5.06 -18.07 18.29
N HIS A 431 3.88 -18.25 18.88
CA HIS A 431 3.71 -18.27 20.35
C HIS A 431 4.55 -19.38 21.00
N ASN A 432 4.44 -20.60 20.48
CA ASN A 432 5.22 -21.76 20.93
C ASN A 432 6.74 -21.51 20.83
N PHE A 433 7.19 -20.82 19.77
CA PHE A 433 8.61 -20.45 19.64
C PHE A 433 9.05 -19.39 20.67
N LEU A 434 8.26 -18.34 20.86
CA LEU A 434 8.61 -17.20 21.72
C LEU A 434 8.53 -17.54 23.23
N PHE A 435 7.48 -18.25 23.65
CA PHE A 435 7.20 -18.48 25.07
C PHE A 435 7.71 -19.84 25.54
N ASP A 436 7.25 -20.95 24.96
CA ASP A 436 7.63 -22.30 25.39
C ASP A 436 9.09 -22.65 25.05
N ILE A 437 9.56 -22.30 23.84
CA ILE A 437 10.91 -22.64 23.38
C ILE A 437 11.95 -21.62 23.87
N ALA A 438 11.72 -20.32 23.67
CA ALA A 438 12.69 -19.28 24.01
C ALA A 438 12.58 -18.73 25.44
N GLY A 439 11.45 -18.91 26.12
CA GLY A 439 11.29 -18.47 27.51
C GLY A 439 11.23 -16.94 27.68
N VAL A 440 10.60 -16.24 26.74
CA VAL A 440 10.31 -14.80 26.84
C VAL A 440 9.10 -14.55 27.75
N THR A 441 9.15 -13.54 28.62
CA THR A 441 8.09 -13.27 29.62
C THR A 441 6.95 -12.35 29.17
N GLY A 442 7.03 -11.74 27.97
CA GLY A 442 5.93 -10.93 27.41
C GLY A 442 5.80 -9.50 27.96
N GLY A 443 6.90 -8.89 28.41
CA GLY A 443 6.88 -7.56 29.06
C GLY A 443 6.65 -6.34 28.15
N PHE A 444 6.62 -6.49 26.82
CA PHE A 444 6.65 -5.38 25.85
C PHE A 444 5.24 -4.85 25.49
N THR A 445 4.38 -4.70 26.50
CA THR A 445 2.99 -4.21 26.36
C THR A 445 2.88 -2.75 25.96
N ILE A 446 1.75 -2.35 25.36
CA ILE A 446 1.46 -0.94 25.01
C ILE A 446 1.58 0.00 26.22
N ASP A 447 1.05 -0.35 27.39
CA ASP A 447 1.14 0.49 28.60
C ASP A 447 2.58 0.81 28.99
N ASN A 448 3.44 -0.22 29.08
CA ASN A 448 4.87 -0.06 29.35
C ASN A 448 5.54 0.84 28.28
N ARG A 449 5.22 0.64 27.01
CA ARG A 449 5.81 1.42 25.90
C ARG A 449 5.33 2.86 25.89
N GLU A 450 4.07 3.13 26.24
CA GLU A 450 3.57 4.49 26.47
C GLU A 450 4.36 5.17 27.60
N GLN A 451 4.47 4.52 28.76
CA GLN A 451 5.22 5.10 29.89
C GLN A 451 6.69 5.34 29.55
N LYS A 452 7.35 4.41 28.84
CA LYS A 452 8.72 4.62 28.35
C LYS A 452 8.81 5.81 27.38
N CYS A 453 7.90 5.89 26.41
CA CYS A 453 7.90 6.99 25.45
C CYS A 453 7.65 8.34 26.14
N ILE A 454 6.75 8.40 27.14
CA ILE A 454 6.54 9.58 27.98
C ILE A 454 7.82 9.96 28.75
N GLN A 455 8.58 8.98 29.28
CA GLN A 455 9.87 9.23 29.92
C GLN A 455 10.93 9.74 28.93
N GLU A 456 11.05 9.12 27.74
CA GLU A 456 11.98 9.53 26.69
C GLU A 456 11.67 10.93 26.13
N ILE A 457 10.40 11.26 25.90
CA ILE A 457 9.96 12.61 25.50
C ILE A 457 10.37 13.63 26.57
N ARG A 458 10.18 13.32 27.87
CA ARG A 458 10.54 14.22 28.97
C ARG A 458 12.06 14.41 29.11
N SER A 459 12.86 13.37 28.93
CA SER A 459 14.32 13.48 29.05
C SER A 459 14.97 14.18 27.86
N VAL A 460 14.46 13.99 26.64
CA VAL A 460 14.98 14.66 25.43
C VAL A 460 14.55 16.13 25.36
N VAL A 461 13.28 16.43 25.63
CA VAL A 461 12.74 17.80 25.51
C VAL A 461 13.09 18.67 26.73
N MET A 462 13.28 18.06 27.90
CA MET A 462 13.54 18.73 29.18
C MET A 462 12.48 19.80 29.51
N ASP A 463 12.84 21.08 29.41
CA ASP A 463 12.01 22.27 29.65
C ASP A 463 11.45 22.90 28.37
N LYS A 464 12.04 22.59 27.20
CA LYS A 464 11.76 23.23 25.91
C LYS A 464 10.35 22.96 25.38
N LYS A 465 10.02 23.63 24.26
CA LYS A 465 8.76 23.47 23.53
C LYS A 465 8.89 22.52 22.34
N VAL A 466 7.76 21.95 21.94
CA VAL A 466 7.64 21.05 20.80
C VAL A 466 6.59 21.58 19.83
N LEU A 467 6.96 21.75 18.57
CA LEU A 467 6.06 21.96 17.45
C LEU A 467 5.61 20.60 16.90
N VAL A 468 4.30 20.35 16.78
CA VAL A 468 3.77 19.14 16.15
C VAL A 468 2.82 19.50 15.00
N MET A 469 3.10 18.92 13.83
CA MET A 469 2.30 19.14 12.62
C MET A 469 1.19 18.10 12.54
N VAL A 470 -0.01 18.51 12.98
CA VAL A 470 -1.21 17.67 12.93
C VAL A 470 -1.72 17.66 11.48
N SER A 471 -1.34 16.66 10.71
CA SER A 471 -1.88 16.45 9.34
C SER A 471 -3.36 16.06 9.35
N GLY A 472 -3.89 15.63 10.50
CA GLY A 472 -5.22 15.05 10.60
C GLY A 472 -5.27 13.59 10.19
N GLY A 473 -4.13 12.89 10.01
CA GLY A 473 -4.08 11.43 10.03
C GLY A 473 -4.17 10.88 11.47
N VAL A 474 -4.38 9.57 11.64
CA VAL A 474 -4.37 8.93 12.97
C VAL A 474 -3.02 9.18 13.65
N ASP A 475 -1.94 8.87 12.95
CA ASP A 475 -0.56 8.88 13.44
C ASP A 475 -0.14 10.26 14.01
N SER A 476 -0.46 11.35 13.31
CA SER A 476 -0.17 12.71 13.77
C SER A 476 -1.11 13.19 14.88
N THR A 477 -2.33 12.64 14.97
CA THR A 477 -3.28 12.92 16.06
C THR A 477 -2.83 12.22 17.35
N VAL A 478 -2.40 10.95 17.26
CA VAL A 478 -1.86 10.15 18.37
C VAL A 478 -0.54 10.75 18.86
N CYS A 479 0.37 11.13 17.96
CA CYS A 479 1.60 11.83 18.33
C CYS A 479 1.33 13.13 19.10
N ALA A 480 0.36 13.95 18.64
CA ALA A 480 -0.03 15.18 19.35
C ALA A 480 -0.62 14.90 20.75
N ALA A 481 -1.48 13.90 20.90
CA ALA A 481 -2.05 13.50 22.19
C ALA A 481 -0.99 12.93 23.16
N LEU A 482 -0.03 12.16 22.64
CA LEU A 482 1.09 11.59 23.42
C LEU A 482 2.01 12.70 23.95
N LEU A 483 2.36 13.67 23.11
CA LEU A 483 3.13 14.85 23.50
C LEU A 483 2.39 15.67 24.56
N HIS A 484 1.07 15.83 24.45
CA HIS A 484 0.27 16.50 25.47
C HIS A 484 0.32 15.74 26.82
N LYS A 485 0.09 14.42 26.84
CA LYS A 485 0.18 13.58 28.05
C LYS A 485 1.59 13.58 28.67
N ALA A 486 2.63 13.71 27.83
CA ALA A 486 4.01 13.81 28.28
C ALA A 486 4.38 15.19 28.85
N LEU A 487 4.03 16.29 28.17
CA LEU A 487 4.65 17.62 28.39
C LEU A 487 3.70 18.73 28.89
N GLY A 488 2.38 18.56 28.75
CA GLY A 488 1.36 19.57 29.03
C GLY A 488 1.13 20.59 27.89
N SER A 489 -0.05 21.22 27.86
CA SER A 489 -0.50 22.05 26.74
C SER A 489 0.35 23.30 26.48
N ASP A 490 0.99 23.89 27.48
CA ASP A 490 1.77 25.14 27.33
C ASP A 490 3.08 24.97 26.54
N ARG A 491 3.51 23.72 26.38
CA ARG A 491 4.76 23.32 25.72
C ARG A 491 4.56 22.62 24.37
N VAL A 492 3.34 22.15 24.07
CA VAL A 492 3.00 21.50 22.80
C VAL A 492 2.27 22.47 21.88
N ILE A 493 2.98 22.96 20.87
CA ILE A 493 2.44 23.84 19.83
C ILE A 493 1.91 22.95 18.70
N ALA A 494 0.62 22.60 18.78
CA ALA A 494 -0.06 21.82 17.74
C ALA A 494 -0.57 22.72 16.61
N ILE A 495 -0.13 22.45 15.38
CA ILE A 495 -0.52 23.20 14.18
C ILE A 495 -1.15 22.26 13.15
N HIS A 496 -2.36 22.58 12.71
CA HIS A 496 -3.04 21.89 11.61
C HIS A 496 -3.07 22.80 10.37
N ILE A 497 -2.34 22.41 9.33
CA ILE A 497 -2.43 23.05 8.01
C ILE A 497 -3.52 22.30 7.22
N ASP A 498 -4.66 22.97 7.00
CA ASP A 498 -5.69 22.48 6.10
C ASP A 498 -5.30 22.86 4.66
N ASN A 499 -4.86 21.86 3.89
CA ASN A 499 -4.50 22.02 2.49
C ASN A 499 -5.71 22.18 1.55
N GLY A 500 -6.93 22.07 2.08
CA GLY A 500 -8.19 22.14 1.35
C GLY A 500 -8.58 20.86 0.60
N PHE A 501 -7.76 19.80 0.66
CA PHE A 501 -8.01 18.48 0.08
C PHE A 501 -8.44 17.42 1.12
N MET A 502 -8.82 17.84 2.34
CA MET A 502 -9.32 16.97 3.41
C MET A 502 -10.75 16.46 3.16
N ARG A 503 -11.15 15.36 3.81
CA ARG A 503 -12.53 14.82 3.76
C ARG A 503 -13.53 15.76 4.45
N PHE A 504 -14.82 15.50 4.28
CA PHE A 504 -15.89 16.37 4.79
C PHE A 504 -15.81 16.54 6.32
N ASN A 505 -15.60 17.78 6.76
CA ASN A 505 -15.42 18.21 8.16
C ASN A 505 -14.34 17.42 8.94
N GLU A 506 -13.36 16.81 8.26
CA GLU A 506 -12.32 16.01 8.92
C GLU A 506 -11.37 16.89 9.77
N SER A 507 -10.96 18.04 9.24
CA SER A 507 -10.17 19.04 9.95
C SER A 507 -10.86 19.53 11.23
N ASP A 508 -12.17 19.74 11.18
CA ASP A 508 -13.00 20.17 12.30
C ASP A 508 -13.06 19.09 13.38
N ARG A 509 -13.40 17.85 13.00
CA ARG A 509 -13.45 16.68 13.91
C ARG A 509 -12.11 16.42 14.62
N VAL A 510 -10.99 16.58 13.92
CA VAL A 510 -9.64 16.43 14.49
C VAL A 510 -9.32 17.57 15.47
N VAL A 511 -9.55 18.83 15.08
CA VAL A 511 -9.28 19.99 15.93
C VAL A 511 -10.16 19.97 17.18
N GLU A 512 -11.45 19.68 17.05
CA GLU A 512 -12.36 19.50 18.19
C GLU A 512 -11.88 18.44 19.16
N SER A 513 -11.41 17.30 18.68
CA SER A 513 -11.09 16.15 19.53
C SER A 513 -9.76 16.30 20.26
N LEU A 514 -8.79 16.97 19.66
CA LEU A 514 -7.58 17.40 20.38
C LEU A 514 -7.88 18.55 21.36
N ASN A 515 -8.77 19.48 21.01
CA ASN A 515 -9.24 20.51 21.94
C ASN A 515 -10.02 19.91 23.13
N LYS A 516 -10.78 18.81 22.95
CA LYS A 516 -11.44 18.05 24.03
C LYS A 516 -10.43 17.38 24.98
N LEU A 517 -9.22 17.08 24.51
CA LEU A 517 -8.06 16.69 25.32
C LEU A 517 -7.26 17.90 25.86
N ASN A 518 -7.84 19.10 25.88
CA ASN A 518 -7.21 20.36 26.30
C ASN A 518 -5.95 20.76 25.50
N LEU A 519 -5.67 20.13 24.35
CA LEU A 519 -4.58 20.51 23.46
C LEU A 519 -5.08 21.51 22.41
N LYS A 520 -4.74 22.79 22.60
CA LYS A 520 -5.17 23.89 21.72
C LYS A 520 -4.50 23.82 20.34
N VAL A 521 -5.19 23.22 19.36
CA VAL A 521 -4.70 23.14 17.97
C VAL A 521 -4.94 24.46 17.21
N ARG A 522 -3.91 24.98 16.55
CA ARG A 522 -4.00 26.15 15.65
C ARG A 522 -4.25 25.69 14.21
N ARG A 523 -5.45 25.95 13.68
CA ARG A 523 -5.77 25.65 12.27
C ARG A 523 -5.38 26.81 11.35
N TYR A 524 -4.72 26.50 10.24
CA TYR A 524 -4.38 27.41 9.17
C TYR A 524 -4.98 26.90 7.85
N ASN A 525 -5.91 27.66 7.28
CA ASN A 525 -6.58 27.29 6.03
C ASN A 525 -5.72 27.77 4.85
N ALA A 526 -5.05 26.84 4.18
CA ALA A 526 -3.99 27.12 3.21
C ALA A 526 -4.36 26.77 1.76
N PHE A 527 -5.61 26.39 1.47
CA PHE A 527 -6.07 25.92 0.15
C PHE A 527 -5.54 26.73 -1.05
N TYR A 528 -5.64 28.07 -1.01
CA TYR A 528 -5.15 28.93 -2.09
C TYR A 528 -3.62 28.91 -2.26
N ALA A 529 -2.85 28.66 -1.21
CA ALA A 529 -1.41 28.47 -1.30
C ALA A 529 -1.07 27.15 -2.00
N PHE A 530 -1.71 26.04 -1.60
CA PHE A 530 -1.54 24.74 -2.26
C PHE A 530 -1.97 24.76 -3.72
N MET A 531 -3.16 25.31 -4.02
CA MET A 531 -3.71 25.44 -5.38
C MET A 531 -2.80 26.20 -6.35
N ASN A 532 -2.12 27.25 -5.87
CA ASN A 532 -1.17 28.04 -6.65
C ASN A 532 0.28 27.54 -6.55
N GLY A 533 0.55 26.57 -5.68
CA GLY A 533 1.87 26.00 -5.42
C GLY A 533 2.51 25.42 -6.67
N ARG A 534 3.85 25.53 -6.75
CA ARG A 534 4.72 25.10 -7.86
C ARG A 534 6.04 24.58 -7.30
N ILE A 535 6.77 23.82 -8.09
CA ILE A 535 8.14 23.35 -7.81
C ILE A 535 9.07 23.72 -8.97
N SER A 536 10.37 23.80 -8.72
CA SER A 536 11.36 23.76 -9.79
C SER A 536 11.54 22.33 -10.29
N VAL A 537 11.57 22.14 -11.60
CA VAL A 537 11.87 20.87 -12.29
C VAL A 537 13.03 21.14 -13.24
N GLY A 538 14.24 20.81 -12.80
CA GLY A 538 15.45 21.31 -13.44
C GLY A 538 15.52 22.84 -13.35
N SER A 539 15.72 23.51 -14.49
CA SER A 539 15.77 24.97 -14.61
C SER A 539 14.40 25.65 -14.75
N GLU A 540 13.31 24.89 -14.92
CA GLU A 540 11.97 25.45 -15.18
C GLU A 540 11.03 25.34 -13.98
N LEU A 541 10.05 26.25 -13.89
CA LEU A 541 9.04 26.25 -12.84
C LEU A 541 7.79 25.50 -13.32
N SER A 542 7.31 24.54 -12.52
CA SER A 542 6.14 23.72 -12.86
C SER A 542 4.86 24.54 -13.11
N THR A 543 3.89 23.88 -13.74
CA THR A 543 2.49 24.34 -13.63
C THR A 543 2.07 24.39 -12.16
N SER A 544 1.12 25.28 -11.82
CA SER A 544 0.52 25.28 -10.50
C SER A 544 -0.36 24.05 -10.29
N LEU A 545 -0.50 23.59 -9.04
CA LEU A 545 -1.27 22.39 -8.67
C LEU A 545 -2.66 22.32 -9.34
N MET A 546 -3.34 23.46 -9.44
CA MET A 546 -4.64 23.61 -10.14
C MET A 546 -4.64 23.34 -11.66
N ARG A 547 -3.48 23.07 -12.25
CA ARG A 547 -3.27 22.67 -13.66
C ARG A 547 -2.34 21.46 -13.80
N THR A 548 -1.88 20.87 -12.70
CA THR A 548 -1.03 19.68 -12.72
C THR A 548 -1.88 18.43 -12.97
N VAL A 549 -1.49 17.66 -14.00
CA VAL A 549 -2.07 16.34 -14.30
C VAL A 549 -1.26 15.24 -13.63
N ASP A 550 0.05 15.24 -13.82
CA ASP A 550 0.99 14.23 -13.33
C ASP A 550 0.95 14.08 -11.79
N PRO A 551 0.69 12.87 -11.25
CA PRO A 551 0.50 12.66 -9.82
C PRO A 551 1.79 12.76 -8.99
N GLU A 552 2.96 12.40 -9.54
CA GLU A 552 4.23 12.56 -8.83
C GLU A 552 4.61 14.06 -8.72
N VAL A 553 4.26 14.86 -9.73
CA VAL A 553 4.36 16.32 -9.68
C VAL A 553 3.32 16.91 -8.73
N LYS A 554 2.05 16.43 -8.69
CA LYS A 554 1.07 16.82 -7.65
C LYS A 554 1.66 16.60 -6.25
N ARG A 555 2.20 15.40 -5.99
CA ARG A 555 2.81 14.99 -4.72
C ARG A 555 3.95 15.93 -4.31
N LYS A 556 4.89 16.18 -5.22
CA LYS A 556 6.04 17.08 -4.98
C LYS A 556 5.59 18.52 -4.70
N ILE A 557 4.64 19.05 -5.47
CA ILE A 557 4.07 20.40 -5.24
C ILE A 557 3.40 20.52 -3.87
N ILE A 558 2.64 19.49 -3.46
CA ILE A 558 1.96 19.49 -2.16
C ILE A 558 2.98 19.43 -1.01
N GLY A 559 3.99 18.56 -1.08
CA GLY A 559 5.03 18.46 -0.04
C GLY A 559 5.84 19.76 0.11
N ASP A 560 6.36 20.30 -0.99
CA ASP A 560 7.11 21.56 -1.03
C ASP A 560 6.25 22.76 -0.54
N THR A 561 4.99 22.83 -0.94
CA THR A 561 4.09 23.91 -0.49
C THR A 561 3.67 23.76 0.97
N PHE A 562 3.52 22.54 1.49
CA PHE A 562 3.31 22.30 2.92
C PHE A 562 4.46 22.84 3.76
N MET A 563 5.71 22.61 3.32
CA MET A 563 6.91 23.12 4.00
C MET A 563 6.96 24.65 3.97
N ARG A 564 6.78 25.29 2.81
CA ARG A 564 6.72 26.77 2.72
C ARG A 564 5.63 27.39 3.61
N VAL A 565 4.46 26.74 3.71
CA VAL A 565 3.37 27.20 4.59
C VAL A 565 3.75 27.01 6.06
N LYS A 566 4.36 25.88 6.44
CA LYS A 566 4.90 25.64 7.80
C LYS A 566 5.94 26.68 8.17
N ASP A 567 6.90 26.98 7.29
CA ASP A 567 7.99 27.93 7.54
C ASP A 567 7.43 29.34 7.79
N LYS A 568 6.55 29.81 6.89
CA LYS A 568 5.83 31.08 7.08
C LYS A 568 5.06 31.14 8.41
N ILE A 569 4.42 30.04 8.84
CA ILE A 569 3.70 29.98 10.12
C ILE A 569 4.69 30.06 11.31
N MET A 570 5.88 29.47 11.22
CA MET A 570 6.90 29.58 12.27
C MET A 570 7.40 31.03 12.41
N ASP A 571 7.61 31.74 11.30
CA ASP A 571 7.96 33.16 11.26
C ASP A 571 6.85 34.05 11.83
N GLU A 572 5.60 33.85 11.39
CA GLU A 572 4.42 34.58 11.89
C GLU A 572 4.22 34.42 13.41
N LEU A 573 4.47 33.20 13.92
CA LEU A 573 4.38 32.90 15.35
C LEU A 573 5.61 33.30 16.16
N LYS A 574 6.68 33.78 15.50
CA LYS A 574 7.97 34.16 16.10
C LYS A 574 8.51 33.07 17.05
N LEU A 575 8.43 31.82 16.60
CA LEU A 575 8.91 30.69 17.38
C LEU A 575 10.44 30.73 17.47
N ASP A 576 10.97 30.38 18.64
CA ASP A 576 12.41 30.28 18.83
C ASP A 576 13.00 29.17 17.94
N LYS A 577 14.24 29.36 17.49
CA LYS A 577 15.04 28.31 16.84
C LYS A 577 15.41 27.18 17.81
N ASP A 578 15.20 27.36 19.11
CA ASP A 578 15.36 26.33 20.14
C ASP A 578 14.07 25.56 20.47
N ILE A 579 13.29 25.26 19.43
CA ILE A 579 12.11 24.39 19.47
C ILE A 579 12.42 23.00 18.90
N PHE A 580 11.83 21.95 19.48
CA PHE A 580 11.82 20.61 18.88
C PHE A 580 10.70 20.49 17.83
N LEU A 581 10.95 19.76 16.74
CA LEU A 581 9.92 19.38 15.77
C LEU A 581 9.54 17.91 15.96
N ALA A 582 8.30 17.65 16.36
CA ALA A 582 7.79 16.29 16.47
C ALA A 582 7.08 15.81 15.21
N GLN A 583 7.35 14.56 14.83
CA GLN A 583 6.75 13.87 13.69
C GLN A 583 6.12 12.54 14.12
N GLY A 584 5.03 12.16 13.46
CA GLY A 584 4.33 10.89 13.67
C GLY A 584 4.91 9.74 12.83
N THR A 585 6.23 9.75 12.57
CA THR A 585 6.94 8.71 11.81
C THR A 585 6.78 7.35 12.50
N LEU A 586 6.41 6.31 11.76
CA LEU A 586 6.15 4.97 12.31
C LEU A 586 7.34 4.03 12.11
N ARG A 587 7.34 2.91 12.84
CA ARG A 587 8.36 1.86 12.69
C ARG A 587 8.51 1.34 11.24
N PRO A 588 7.44 1.07 10.47
CA PRO A 588 7.57 0.64 9.08
C PRO A 588 8.22 1.66 8.14
N ASP A 589 8.10 2.98 8.44
CA ASP A 589 8.72 4.06 7.66
C ASP A 589 10.24 4.06 7.83
N LEU A 590 10.71 3.95 9.08
CA LEU A 590 12.15 3.84 9.38
C LEU A 590 12.75 2.56 8.79
N ILE A 591 12.04 1.43 8.80
CA ILE A 591 12.54 0.21 8.18
C ILE A 591 12.59 0.36 6.64
N GLU A 592 11.66 1.07 5.99
CA GLU A 592 11.74 1.39 4.55
C GLU A 592 12.99 2.24 4.24
N SER A 593 13.21 3.28 5.04
CA SER A 593 14.41 4.14 4.95
C SER A 593 15.71 3.38 5.19
N ALA A 594 15.76 2.49 6.20
CA ALA A 594 16.94 1.72 6.55
C ALA A 594 17.21 0.56 5.57
N SER A 595 16.17 -0.03 4.97
CA SER A 595 16.34 -1.09 3.97
C SER A 595 17.13 -0.62 2.75
N HIS A 596 17.04 0.66 2.36
CA HIS A 596 17.88 1.22 1.30
C HIS A 596 19.38 1.31 1.64
N LEU A 597 19.71 1.45 2.92
CA LEU A 597 21.11 1.52 3.38
C LEU A 597 21.72 0.12 3.60
N ALA A 598 20.89 -0.90 3.79
CA ALA A 598 21.31 -2.28 4.05
C ALA A 598 21.10 -3.24 2.85
N SER A 599 20.24 -2.90 1.89
CA SER A 599 19.89 -3.70 0.72
C SER A 599 19.68 -2.79 -0.50
N SER A 600 20.54 -2.95 -1.50
CA SER A 600 20.49 -2.22 -2.78
C SER A 600 19.43 -2.75 -3.76
N CYS A 601 18.53 -3.63 -3.32
CA CYS A 601 17.61 -4.37 -4.19
C CYS A 601 16.13 -3.94 -4.09
N ALA A 602 15.78 -3.02 -3.19
CA ALA A 602 14.43 -2.45 -3.12
C ALA A 602 14.43 -1.03 -3.68
N ASP A 603 13.40 -0.64 -4.43
CA ASP A 603 13.18 0.74 -4.89
C ASP A 603 12.36 1.56 -3.88
N VAL A 604 12.51 2.89 -3.89
CA VAL A 604 11.79 3.79 -2.96
C VAL A 604 10.31 3.89 -3.36
N ILE A 605 9.47 3.02 -2.80
CA ILE A 605 8.03 3.00 -3.11
C ILE A 605 7.31 4.28 -2.62
N LYS A 606 7.80 4.95 -1.57
CA LYS A 606 7.28 6.24 -1.08
C LYS A 606 8.39 7.24 -0.76
N THR A 607 8.39 8.38 -1.44
CA THR A 607 9.13 9.56 -0.97
C THR A 607 8.48 10.10 0.31
N HIS A 608 9.23 10.14 1.42
CA HIS A 608 8.72 10.61 2.70
C HIS A 608 8.47 12.13 2.66
N HIS A 609 7.19 12.53 2.72
CA HIS A 609 6.73 13.94 2.67
C HIS A 609 7.29 14.83 3.80
N ASN A 610 7.94 14.24 4.81
CA ASN A 610 8.55 14.92 5.94
C ASN A 610 10.01 15.35 5.69
N ASP A 611 10.71 14.79 4.71
CA ASP A 611 12.17 14.97 4.54
C ASP A 611 12.52 16.22 3.72
N SER A 612 12.27 17.40 4.29
CA SER A 612 12.65 18.69 3.72
C SER A 612 14.01 19.17 4.24
N ALA A 613 14.65 20.12 3.54
CA ALA A 613 15.96 20.65 3.92
C ALA A 613 16.03 21.15 5.38
N LEU A 614 14.97 21.80 5.87
CA LEU A 614 14.88 22.24 7.27
C LEU A 614 14.66 21.09 8.25
N VAL A 615 13.98 20.00 7.85
CA VAL A 615 13.86 18.80 8.70
C VAL A 615 15.20 18.06 8.78
N ARG A 616 16.00 18.08 7.71
CA ARG A 616 17.39 17.60 7.73
C ARG A 616 18.24 18.46 8.66
N GLU A 617 18.26 19.78 8.50
CA GLU A 617 18.97 20.70 9.41
C GLU A 617 18.56 20.49 10.88
N LEU A 618 17.27 20.38 11.17
CA LEU A 618 16.78 20.08 12.53
C LEU A 618 17.15 18.67 13.02
N ARG A 619 17.25 17.67 12.12
CA ARG A 619 17.66 16.29 12.45
C ARG A 619 19.15 16.23 12.75
N ASP A 620 19.98 16.92 11.96
CA ASP A 620 21.43 17.06 12.16
C ASP A 620 21.74 17.81 13.48
N LEU A 621 20.87 18.75 13.87
CA LEU A 621 20.89 19.44 15.17
C LEU A 621 20.26 18.65 16.33
N GLY A 622 19.79 17.41 16.11
CA GLY A 622 19.16 16.57 17.15
C GLY A 622 17.79 17.08 17.65
N LYS A 623 17.14 17.98 16.92
CA LYS A 623 15.88 18.65 17.27
C LYS A 623 14.62 18.01 16.67
N VAL A 624 14.75 16.90 15.94
CA VAL A 624 13.60 16.12 15.46
C VAL A 624 13.26 15.01 16.45
N LEU A 625 12.00 14.93 16.85
CA LEU A 625 11.46 13.97 17.81
C LEU A 625 10.45 13.05 17.09
N GLU A 626 10.65 11.74 17.16
CA GLU A 626 9.80 10.76 16.47
C GLU A 626 9.23 9.74 17.48
N PRO A 627 8.20 10.10 18.28
CA PRO A 627 7.71 9.25 19.38
C PRO A 627 7.18 7.89 18.92
N LEU A 628 6.59 7.83 17.72
CA LEU A 628 5.93 6.64 17.19
C LEU A 628 6.89 5.72 16.40
N LYS A 629 8.20 6.04 16.35
CA LYS A 629 9.24 5.30 15.62
C LYS A 629 9.34 3.81 15.98
N ASP A 630 8.87 3.44 17.18
CA ASP A 630 8.90 2.09 17.73
C ASP A 630 7.51 1.44 17.81
N PHE A 631 6.55 1.97 17.05
CA PHE A 631 5.18 1.48 16.98
C PHE A 631 4.73 1.19 15.52
N HIS A 632 3.98 0.10 15.37
CA HIS A 632 3.20 -0.26 14.18
C HIS A 632 1.83 0.46 14.20
N LYS A 633 1.08 0.39 13.09
CA LYS A 633 -0.10 1.25 12.86
C LYS A 633 -1.34 0.82 13.66
N ASP A 634 -1.42 -0.44 14.04
CA ASP A 634 -2.35 -1.03 15.01
C ASP A 634 -1.97 -0.64 16.45
N GLU A 635 -0.71 -0.78 16.83
CA GLU A 635 -0.21 -0.37 18.14
C GLU A 635 -0.43 1.14 18.41
N VAL A 636 -0.29 1.97 17.37
CA VAL A 636 -0.63 3.41 17.39
C VAL A 636 -2.13 3.64 17.59
N ARG A 637 -3.00 2.73 17.17
CA ARG A 637 -4.45 2.83 17.42
C ARG A 637 -4.79 2.52 18.87
N GLU A 638 -4.28 1.41 19.40
CA GLU A 638 -4.46 1.04 20.82
C GLU A 638 -3.93 2.13 21.75
N LEU A 639 -2.74 2.65 21.45
CA LEU A 639 -2.17 3.83 22.11
C LEU A 639 -3.09 5.04 22.01
N GLY A 640 -3.70 5.31 20.85
CA GLY A 640 -4.68 6.39 20.69
C GLY A 640 -5.86 6.31 21.66
N ILE A 641 -6.36 5.11 21.93
CA ILE A 641 -7.45 4.87 22.89
C ILE A 641 -6.97 5.10 24.34
N SER A 642 -5.78 4.62 24.71
CA SER A 642 -5.13 4.90 26.01
C SER A 642 -4.87 6.40 26.25
N LEU A 643 -4.68 7.17 25.18
CA LEU A 643 -4.54 8.63 25.21
C LEU A 643 -5.89 9.37 25.25
N GLY A 644 -7.02 8.65 25.26
CA GLY A 644 -8.37 9.23 25.34
C GLY A 644 -8.92 9.75 24.01
N LEU A 645 -8.33 9.41 22.86
CA LEU A 645 -8.89 9.78 21.56
C LEU A 645 -10.14 8.94 21.25
N PRO A 646 -11.22 9.54 20.70
CA PRO A 646 -12.42 8.78 20.33
C PRO A 646 -12.14 7.69 19.30
N GLU A 647 -12.69 6.49 19.50
CA GLU A 647 -12.52 5.32 18.62
C GLU A 647 -12.78 5.65 17.14
N HIS A 648 -13.79 6.45 16.82
CA HIS A 648 -14.13 6.82 15.44
C HIS A 648 -13.06 7.70 14.73
N ILE A 649 -12.13 8.32 15.48
CA ILE A 649 -10.95 9.02 14.95
C ILE A 649 -9.73 8.11 14.90
N VAL A 650 -9.70 7.06 15.72
CA VAL A 650 -8.60 6.09 15.81
C VAL A 650 -8.73 4.99 14.75
N HIS A 651 -9.89 4.35 14.67
CA HIS A 651 -10.18 3.25 13.75
C HIS A 651 -10.52 3.69 12.32
N ARG A 652 -10.60 5.00 12.04
CA ARG A 652 -10.85 5.49 10.68
C ARG A 652 -9.82 4.96 9.68
N HIS A 653 -10.28 4.81 8.44
CA HIS A 653 -9.45 4.47 7.31
C HIS A 653 -8.31 5.48 7.10
N PRO A 654 -7.09 5.03 6.76
CA PRO A 654 -5.98 5.90 6.41
C PRO A 654 -6.34 6.91 5.32
N PHE A 655 -5.64 8.03 5.34
CA PHE A 655 -5.82 9.12 4.39
C PHE A 655 -4.43 9.64 3.97
N PRO A 656 -4.16 9.79 2.66
CA PRO A 656 -2.85 10.22 2.19
C PRO A 656 -2.61 11.70 2.52
N GLY A 657 -1.34 12.11 2.69
CA GLY A 657 -0.99 13.53 2.93
C GLY A 657 -1.50 14.50 1.83
N PRO A 658 -1.42 14.13 0.53
CA PRO A 658 -2.10 14.84 -0.56
C PRO A 658 -3.64 14.85 -0.51
N GLY A 659 -4.26 14.02 0.32
CA GLY A 659 -5.70 13.88 0.45
C GLY A 659 -6.41 13.60 -0.88
N LEU A 660 -7.55 14.29 -1.08
CA LEU A 660 -8.38 14.19 -2.28
C LEU A 660 -7.65 14.61 -3.58
N ALA A 661 -6.47 15.25 -3.52
CA ALA A 661 -5.71 15.61 -4.71
C ALA A 661 -5.23 14.39 -5.52
N ILE A 662 -5.03 13.25 -4.86
CA ILE A 662 -4.71 11.94 -5.49
C ILE A 662 -5.93 10.99 -5.54
N ARG A 663 -7.13 11.56 -5.41
CA ARG A 663 -8.42 10.89 -5.67
C ARG A 663 -9.24 11.62 -6.74
N ILE A 664 -8.61 12.53 -7.47
CA ILE A 664 -9.15 13.18 -8.66
C ILE A 664 -8.16 12.91 -9.79
N VAL A 665 -8.46 11.91 -10.62
CA VAL A 665 -7.67 11.63 -11.83
C VAL A 665 -7.83 12.85 -12.74
N CYS A 666 -6.74 13.59 -12.91
CA CYS A 666 -6.72 14.81 -13.72
C CYS A 666 -6.43 14.44 -15.18
N ALA A 667 -7.08 15.12 -16.13
CA ALA A 667 -6.82 14.91 -17.55
C ALA A 667 -7.18 16.16 -18.36
N GLU A 668 -6.30 16.51 -19.31
CA GLU A 668 -6.54 17.54 -20.32
C GLU A 668 -6.97 16.96 -21.67
N ARG A 669 -6.47 15.77 -21.99
CA ARG A 669 -6.71 14.98 -23.20
C ARG A 669 -6.76 13.49 -22.82
N PRO A 670 -7.37 12.60 -23.62
CA PRO A 670 -7.28 11.16 -23.40
C PRO A 670 -5.81 10.73 -23.37
N LEU A 671 -5.46 9.84 -22.43
CA LEU A 671 -4.09 9.34 -22.21
C LEU A 671 -3.76 8.16 -23.14
N ILE A 672 -4.19 8.24 -24.39
CA ILE A 672 -3.85 7.28 -25.44
C ILE A 672 -2.49 7.69 -26.01
N THR A 673 -1.46 6.89 -25.74
CA THR A 673 -0.08 7.09 -26.23
C THR A 673 0.13 6.49 -27.60
N ASP A 674 -0.35 5.28 -27.79
CA ASP A 674 -0.37 4.51 -29.03
C ASP A 674 -1.82 4.07 -29.27
N PHE A 675 -2.37 4.45 -30.43
CA PHE A 675 -3.77 4.18 -30.78
C PHE A 675 -3.98 2.75 -31.26
N ASP A 676 -3.03 2.17 -32.00
CA ASP A 676 -3.15 0.83 -32.54
C ASP A 676 -2.97 -0.20 -31.41
N LEU A 677 -2.07 0.06 -30.46
CA LEU A 677 -1.96 -0.70 -29.21
C LEU A 677 -3.24 -0.58 -28.36
N PHE A 678 -3.84 0.61 -28.25
CA PHE A 678 -5.09 0.82 -27.48
C PHE A 678 -6.25 0.02 -28.07
N ILE A 679 -6.44 0.04 -29.40
CA ILE A 679 -7.47 -0.75 -30.09
C ILE A 679 -7.19 -2.26 -29.98
N THR A 680 -5.94 -2.70 -30.12
CA THR A 680 -5.54 -4.11 -29.94
C THR A 680 -5.83 -4.58 -28.52
N THR A 681 -5.53 -3.75 -27.51
CA THR A 681 -5.78 -4.03 -26.09
C THR A 681 -7.28 -4.10 -25.79
N GLN A 682 -8.10 -3.20 -26.37
CA GLN A 682 -9.56 -3.27 -26.30
C GLN A 682 -10.10 -4.57 -26.92
N HIS A 683 -9.53 -5.04 -28.04
CA HIS A 683 -9.94 -6.29 -28.68
C HIS A 683 -9.61 -7.51 -27.82
N HIS A 684 -8.36 -7.63 -27.33
CA HIS A 684 -7.96 -8.71 -26.43
C HIS A 684 -8.76 -8.71 -25.12
N LEU A 685 -9.06 -7.53 -24.57
CA LEU A 685 -9.90 -7.37 -23.37
C LEU A 685 -11.31 -7.95 -23.60
N HIS A 686 -11.94 -7.67 -24.75
CA HIS A 686 -13.23 -8.25 -25.11
C HIS A 686 -13.14 -9.78 -25.28
N LEU A 687 -12.09 -10.29 -25.94
CA LEU A 687 -11.88 -11.73 -26.15
C LEU A 687 -11.67 -12.51 -24.84
N ILE A 688 -10.90 -11.96 -23.89
CA ILE A 688 -10.68 -12.55 -22.57
C ILE A 688 -11.98 -12.57 -21.75
N ALA A 689 -12.76 -11.48 -21.79
CA ALA A 689 -14.01 -11.38 -21.02
C ALA A 689 -15.14 -12.25 -21.59
N ASN A 690 -15.20 -12.46 -22.92
CA ASN A 690 -16.30 -13.14 -23.61
C ASN A 690 -15.86 -14.45 -24.28
N LEU A 691 -14.84 -15.13 -23.74
CA LEU A 691 -14.24 -16.33 -24.32
C LEU A 691 -15.24 -17.44 -24.75
N PRO A 692 -16.37 -17.70 -24.03
CA PRO A 692 -17.39 -18.65 -24.50
C PRO A 692 -18.05 -18.28 -25.83
N LEU A 693 -18.18 -16.98 -26.10
CA LEU A 693 -18.96 -16.40 -27.21
C LEU A 693 -18.10 -16.09 -28.45
N CYS A 694 -16.77 -16.15 -28.32
CA CYS A 694 -15.82 -15.85 -29.39
C CYS A 694 -15.62 -17.02 -30.37
N ASP A 695 -15.18 -16.70 -31.60
CA ASP A 695 -14.84 -17.72 -32.60
C ASP A 695 -13.57 -18.48 -32.20
N LYS A 696 -13.73 -19.79 -32.00
CA LYS A 696 -12.67 -20.70 -31.55
C LYS A 696 -11.61 -20.98 -32.62
N HIS A 697 -11.80 -20.46 -33.84
CA HIS A 697 -10.86 -20.55 -34.96
C HIS A 697 -9.96 -19.31 -35.14
N SER A 698 -10.07 -18.31 -34.26
CA SER A 698 -9.18 -17.13 -34.24
C SER A 698 -7.76 -17.50 -33.76
N GLU A 699 -6.74 -16.85 -34.33
CA GLU A 699 -5.33 -17.03 -33.93
C GLU A 699 -5.05 -16.36 -32.57
N GLU A 700 -5.68 -15.22 -32.31
CA GLU A 700 -5.70 -14.51 -31.04
C GLU A 700 -6.32 -15.37 -29.92
N PHE A 701 -7.42 -16.10 -30.23
CA PHE A 701 -8.09 -17.02 -29.32
C PHE A 701 -7.17 -18.18 -28.91
N GLY A 702 -6.51 -18.82 -29.90
CA GLY A 702 -5.50 -19.85 -29.63
C GLY A 702 -4.33 -19.34 -28.79
N THR A 703 -3.88 -18.12 -29.05
CA THR A 703 -2.78 -17.47 -28.31
C THR A 703 -3.17 -17.19 -26.86
N ILE A 704 -4.37 -16.67 -26.61
CA ILE A 704 -4.86 -16.36 -25.25
C ILE A 704 -5.06 -17.64 -24.43
N ILE A 705 -5.64 -18.71 -25.01
CA ILE A 705 -5.83 -19.98 -24.29
C ILE A 705 -4.48 -20.60 -23.87
N GLN A 706 -3.42 -20.50 -24.66
CA GLN A 706 -2.10 -21.01 -24.30
C GLN A 706 -1.48 -20.34 -23.06
N HIS A 707 -1.98 -19.16 -22.66
CA HIS A 707 -1.52 -18.42 -21.49
C HIS A 707 -2.48 -18.50 -20.28
N LEU A 708 -3.55 -19.29 -20.38
CA LEU A 708 -4.49 -19.56 -19.28
C LEU A 708 -4.17 -20.91 -18.63
N SER A 709 -4.29 -20.99 -17.30
CA SER A 709 -4.32 -22.29 -16.63
C SER A 709 -5.67 -22.99 -16.85
N GLU A 710 -5.74 -24.31 -16.70
CA GLU A 710 -7.02 -25.05 -16.79
C GLU A 710 -8.09 -24.51 -15.83
N ILE A 711 -7.67 -24.04 -14.65
CA ILE A 711 -8.54 -23.43 -13.63
C ILE A 711 -9.08 -22.08 -14.12
N ASP A 712 -8.21 -21.23 -14.68
CA ASP A 712 -8.62 -19.94 -15.25
C ASP A 712 -9.56 -20.13 -16.44
N LEU A 713 -9.18 -21.03 -17.36
CA LEU A 713 -9.93 -21.35 -18.56
C LEU A 713 -11.33 -21.86 -18.20
N LYS A 714 -11.43 -22.79 -17.24
CA LYS A 714 -12.73 -23.27 -16.75
C LYS A 714 -13.55 -22.13 -16.16
N ALA A 715 -12.97 -21.33 -15.25
CA ALA A 715 -13.69 -20.27 -14.55
C ALA A 715 -14.29 -19.21 -15.49
N ILE A 716 -13.60 -18.85 -16.58
CA ILE A 716 -14.12 -17.90 -17.58
C ILE A 716 -14.92 -18.56 -18.72
N SER A 717 -14.89 -19.89 -18.84
CA SER A 717 -15.68 -20.62 -19.85
C SER A 717 -17.12 -20.92 -19.44
N ASP A 718 -17.44 -20.78 -18.15
CA ASP A 718 -18.70 -21.27 -17.54
C ASP A 718 -19.81 -20.18 -17.51
N HIS A 719 -19.95 -19.41 -18.59
CA HIS A 719 -21.00 -18.38 -18.74
C HIS A 719 -21.49 -18.24 -20.19
N ASP A 720 -22.73 -17.78 -20.39
CA ASP A 720 -23.41 -17.70 -21.70
C ASP A 720 -23.94 -16.29 -22.05
N PHE A 721 -23.80 -15.32 -21.14
CA PHE A 721 -24.17 -13.90 -21.31
C PHE A 721 -22.98 -13.03 -21.75
N GLU A 722 -23.24 -11.86 -22.33
CA GLU A 722 -22.18 -10.92 -22.73
C GLU A 722 -21.70 -10.03 -21.57
N ILE A 723 -20.38 -9.83 -21.49
CA ILE A 723 -19.71 -8.84 -20.65
C ILE A 723 -19.17 -7.73 -21.57
N ALA A 724 -19.86 -6.59 -21.59
CA ALA A 724 -19.46 -5.42 -22.35
C ALA A 724 -18.20 -4.78 -21.72
N THR A 725 -17.16 -4.62 -22.54
CA THR A 725 -15.83 -4.15 -22.11
C THR A 725 -15.47 -2.79 -22.69
N THR A 726 -14.75 -1.96 -21.93
CA THR A 726 -14.19 -0.69 -22.41
C THR A 726 -12.89 -0.37 -21.70
N LEU A 727 -11.80 -0.23 -22.44
CA LEU A 727 -10.54 0.30 -21.97
C LEU A 727 -10.69 1.80 -21.74
N LEU A 728 -10.44 2.26 -20.51
CA LEU A 728 -10.63 3.67 -20.16
C LEU A 728 -9.44 4.52 -20.67
N PRO A 729 -9.68 5.70 -21.25
CA PRO A 729 -8.63 6.55 -21.84
C PRO A 729 -7.89 7.38 -20.76
N VAL A 730 -7.62 6.76 -19.62
CA VAL A 730 -6.91 7.29 -18.44
C VAL A 730 -5.93 6.25 -17.94
N GLN A 731 -4.86 6.71 -17.29
CA GLN A 731 -3.91 5.84 -16.59
C GLN A 731 -4.15 5.89 -15.08
N SER A 732 -3.73 4.84 -14.37
CA SER A 732 -3.71 4.81 -12.91
C SER A 732 -2.46 4.08 -12.41
N VAL A 733 -1.99 4.43 -11.20
CA VAL A 733 -0.80 3.82 -10.60
C VAL A 733 -1.04 2.34 -10.28
N GLY A 734 -0.02 1.53 -10.57
CA GLY A 734 0.09 0.11 -10.23
C GLY A 734 1.50 -0.21 -9.73
N VAL A 735 1.72 -1.47 -9.35
CA VAL A 735 3.04 -2.04 -9.01
C VAL A 735 3.18 -3.37 -9.74
N GLN A 736 4.20 -3.48 -10.59
CA GLN A 736 4.47 -4.66 -11.43
C GLN A 736 5.94 -5.05 -11.27
N GLY A 737 6.19 -6.21 -10.66
CA GLY A 737 7.49 -6.48 -10.04
C GLY A 737 7.76 -5.45 -8.94
N ASP A 738 9.00 -4.97 -8.86
CA ASP A 738 9.43 -4.02 -7.84
C ASP A 738 9.10 -2.55 -8.20
N GLY A 739 8.76 -2.28 -9.46
CA GLY A 739 8.53 -0.93 -9.98
C GLY A 739 7.09 -0.43 -9.89
N ARG A 740 6.93 0.89 -9.69
CA ARG A 740 5.67 1.61 -9.95
C ARG A 740 5.42 1.66 -11.46
N SER A 741 4.19 1.34 -11.89
CA SER A 741 3.73 1.50 -13.29
C SER A 741 2.57 2.49 -13.38
N TYR A 742 2.40 3.13 -14.54
CA TYR A 742 1.21 3.92 -14.86
C TYR A 742 0.63 3.41 -16.19
N ALA A 743 -0.47 2.67 -16.09
CA ALA A 743 -1.09 1.95 -17.21
C ALA A 743 -2.62 2.08 -17.18
N TYR A 744 -3.30 1.54 -18.20
CA TYR A 744 -4.74 1.73 -18.39
C TYR A 744 -5.60 1.03 -17.31
N ALA A 745 -6.88 1.40 -17.24
CA ALA A 745 -7.89 0.68 -16.49
C ALA A 745 -8.95 0.09 -17.45
N ALA A 746 -9.29 -1.18 -17.29
CA ALA A 746 -10.40 -1.82 -17.99
C ALA A 746 -11.70 -1.65 -17.20
N ALA A 747 -12.78 -1.30 -17.89
CA ALA A 747 -14.14 -1.30 -17.38
C ALA A 747 -14.93 -2.48 -17.95
N LEU A 748 -15.58 -3.24 -17.06
CA LEU A 748 -16.47 -4.36 -17.36
C LEU A 748 -17.90 -3.97 -16.95
N SER A 749 -18.90 -4.41 -17.70
CA SER A 749 -20.31 -4.20 -17.37
C SER A 749 -21.17 -5.31 -17.98
N THR A 750 -22.28 -5.66 -17.32
CA THR A 750 -23.23 -6.65 -17.86
C THR A 750 -24.64 -6.39 -17.36
N ASN A 751 -25.63 -6.87 -18.13
CA ASN A 751 -27.04 -6.84 -17.80
C ASN A 751 -27.44 -8.00 -16.86
N GLU A 752 -26.57 -9.00 -16.67
CA GLU A 752 -26.86 -10.20 -15.86
C GLU A 752 -27.14 -9.90 -14.38
N ARG A 753 -28.10 -10.58 -13.75
CA ARG A 753 -28.56 -10.35 -12.37
C ARG A 753 -28.96 -11.67 -11.68
N PRO A 754 -28.36 -12.05 -10.53
CA PRO A 754 -27.43 -11.28 -9.70
C PRO A 754 -26.08 -11.00 -10.38
N ILE A 755 -25.37 -9.98 -9.91
CA ILE A 755 -24.09 -9.59 -10.52
C ILE A 755 -23.07 -10.72 -10.26
N PRO A 756 -22.38 -11.25 -11.29
CA PRO A 756 -21.52 -12.43 -11.15
C PRO A 756 -20.16 -12.09 -10.55
N TRP A 757 -20.14 -11.73 -9.25
CA TRP A 757 -18.97 -11.20 -8.55
C TRP A 757 -17.74 -12.13 -8.58
N GLU A 758 -17.92 -13.45 -8.51
CA GLU A 758 -16.81 -14.42 -8.55
C GLU A 758 -16.13 -14.47 -9.94
N LEU A 759 -16.92 -14.42 -11.02
CA LEU A 759 -16.40 -14.33 -12.39
C LEU A 759 -15.67 -13.00 -12.61
N LEU A 760 -16.23 -11.90 -12.09
CA LEU A 760 -15.64 -10.57 -12.18
C LEU A 760 -14.33 -10.45 -11.36
N GLU A 761 -14.25 -11.08 -10.18
CA GLU A 761 -13.00 -11.24 -9.42
C GLU A 761 -11.96 -12.00 -10.24
N ARG A 762 -12.34 -13.13 -10.84
CA ARG A 762 -11.39 -13.95 -11.60
C ARG A 762 -10.90 -13.25 -12.87
N LEU A 763 -11.77 -12.52 -13.56
CA LEU A 763 -11.39 -11.64 -14.67
C LEU A 763 -10.45 -10.51 -14.20
N ALA A 764 -10.68 -9.94 -13.02
CA ALA A 764 -9.81 -8.91 -12.44
C ALA A 764 -8.40 -9.41 -12.07
N HIS A 765 -8.21 -10.71 -11.84
CA HIS A 765 -6.89 -11.35 -11.73
C HIS A 765 -6.28 -11.73 -13.09
N ILE A 766 -7.08 -12.27 -14.02
CA ILE A 766 -6.61 -12.76 -15.32
C ILE A 766 -6.20 -11.62 -16.26
N ILE A 767 -7.03 -10.58 -16.39
CA ILE A 767 -6.85 -9.52 -17.39
C ILE A 767 -5.48 -8.81 -17.22
N PRO A 768 -5.09 -8.31 -16.02
CA PRO A 768 -3.79 -7.66 -15.85
C PRO A 768 -2.58 -8.59 -16.01
N ARG A 769 -2.76 -9.90 -15.81
CA ARG A 769 -1.72 -10.93 -15.97
C ARG A 769 -1.45 -11.25 -17.44
N LEU A 770 -2.46 -11.13 -18.31
CA LEU A 770 -2.30 -11.30 -19.76
C LEU A 770 -1.99 -9.98 -20.48
N LEU A 771 -2.55 -8.88 -19.99
CA LEU A 771 -2.43 -7.54 -20.57
C LEU A 771 -1.72 -6.62 -19.58
N HIS A 772 -0.39 -6.71 -19.52
CA HIS A 772 0.45 -5.93 -18.59
C HIS A 772 0.28 -4.40 -18.73
N ASN A 773 -0.27 -3.91 -19.84
CA ASN A 773 -0.62 -2.50 -20.02
C ASN A 773 -1.96 -2.09 -19.38
N ILE A 774 -2.60 -2.99 -18.63
CA ILE A 774 -3.78 -2.75 -17.80
C ILE A 774 -3.38 -2.92 -16.33
N ASN A 775 -3.39 -1.82 -15.57
CA ASN A 775 -3.11 -1.82 -14.14
C ASN A 775 -4.34 -2.13 -13.28
N ARG A 776 -5.57 -1.98 -13.82
CA ARG A 776 -6.82 -2.13 -13.07
C ARG A 776 -7.97 -2.70 -13.88
N VAL A 777 -8.88 -3.38 -13.19
CA VAL A 777 -10.18 -3.83 -13.70
C VAL A 777 -11.28 -3.33 -12.76
N VAL A 778 -12.28 -2.62 -13.31
CA VAL A 778 -13.43 -2.10 -12.58
C VAL A 778 -14.74 -2.66 -13.15
N TYR A 779 -15.73 -2.89 -12.30
CA TYR A 779 -17.11 -3.12 -12.73
C TYR A 779 -17.88 -1.80 -12.72
N VAL A 780 -18.66 -1.54 -13.76
CA VAL A 780 -19.51 -0.34 -13.90
C VAL A 780 -20.97 -0.68 -13.60
N PHE A 781 -21.55 -0.03 -12.60
CA PHE A 781 -22.93 -0.29 -12.18
C PHE A 781 -23.97 0.25 -13.17
N GLY A 782 -25.11 -0.43 -13.23
CA GLY A 782 -26.22 -0.12 -14.15
C GLY A 782 -26.30 -1.12 -15.31
N ASN A 783 -26.83 -0.69 -16.45
CA ASN A 783 -26.87 -1.50 -17.67
C ASN A 783 -25.49 -1.61 -18.31
N ALA A 784 -25.28 -2.64 -19.13
CA ALA A 784 -24.10 -2.81 -19.96
C ALA A 784 -23.79 -1.57 -20.82
N ILE A 785 -22.50 -1.29 -21.05
CA ILE A 785 -22.04 -0.12 -21.81
C ILE A 785 -22.12 -0.41 -23.31
N GLU A 786 -23.00 0.30 -24.01
CA GLU A 786 -23.20 0.15 -25.46
C GLU A 786 -22.10 0.81 -26.32
N TYR A 787 -21.39 1.81 -25.78
CA TYR A 787 -20.46 2.65 -26.54
C TYR A 787 -19.10 2.82 -25.85
N PRO A 788 -17.96 2.56 -26.53
CA PRO A 788 -16.63 2.72 -25.94
C PRO A 788 -16.26 4.19 -25.78
N VAL A 789 -15.64 4.53 -24.64
CA VAL A 789 -15.28 5.91 -24.30
C VAL A 789 -13.85 6.22 -24.77
N ASN A 790 -13.71 7.10 -25.77
CA ASN A 790 -12.43 7.45 -26.39
C ASN A 790 -11.95 8.89 -26.08
N ASP A 791 -12.72 9.65 -25.28
CA ASP A 791 -12.44 11.02 -24.87
C ASP A 791 -12.60 11.21 -23.35
N VAL A 792 -12.18 12.36 -22.83
CA VAL A 792 -12.22 12.67 -21.40
C VAL A 792 -12.85 14.03 -21.13
N THR A 793 -13.57 14.13 -20.01
CA THR A 793 -14.07 15.40 -19.47
C THR A 793 -12.90 16.12 -18.83
N ARG A 794 -12.47 17.25 -19.41
CA ARG A 794 -11.31 18.03 -18.94
C ARG A 794 -11.41 18.32 -17.44
N THR A 795 -10.43 17.88 -16.67
CA THR A 795 -10.49 17.82 -15.20
C THR A 795 -9.13 18.16 -14.59
N TYR A 796 -9.16 19.10 -13.65
CA TYR A 796 -8.04 19.47 -12.78
C TYR A 796 -8.53 19.66 -11.35
N LEU A 797 -7.60 19.85 -10.42
CA LEU A 797 -7.87 20.24 -9.05
C LEU A 797 -8.42 21.68 -9.00
N ASN A 798 -9.64 21.86 -8.47
CA ASN A 798 -10.26 23.14 -8.20
C ASN A 798 -11.39 22.99 -7.16
N GLY A 799 -11.92 24.10 -6.64
CA GLY A 799 -12.93 24.08 -5.58
C GLY A 799 -14.21 23.29 -5.95
N PHE A 800 -14.61 23.29 -7.22
CA PHE A 800 -15.76 22.51 -7.70
C PHE A 800 -15.43 21.00 -7.75
N THR A 801 -14.33 20.60 -8.39
CA THR A 801 -13.94 19.18 -8.48
C THR A 801 -13.63 18.56 -7.13
N VAL A 802 -13.02 19.31 -6.21
CA VAL A 802 -12.77 18.90 -4.81
C VAL A 802 -14.08 18.76 -4.04
N SER A 803 -15.08 19.63 -4.28
CA SER A 803 -16.38 19.54 -3.61
C SER A 803 -17.19 18.32 -4.06
N LEU A 804 -17.17 17.97 -5.35
CA LEU A 804 -17.83 16.76 -5.87
C LEU A 804 -17.27 15.48 -5.22
N ILE A 805 -15.94 15.29 -5.24
CA ILE A 805 -15.35 14.09 -4.65
C ILE A 805 -15.47 14.06 -3.13
N ARG A 806 -15.43 15.22 -2.45
CA ARG A 806 -15.70 15.31 -0.99
C ARG A 806 -17.12 14.87 -0.64
N TRP A 807 -18.10 15.13 -1.50
CA TRP A 807 -19.48 14.67 -1.29
C TRP A 807 -19.61 13.16 -1.56
N ALA A 808 -18.99 12.64 -2.62
CA ALA A 808 -18.97 11.20 -2.90
C ALA A 808 -18.23 10.37 -1.83
N ASP A 809 -17.06 10.83 -1.37
CA ASP A 809 -16.27 10.25 -0.26
C ASP A 809 -17.07 10.28 1.06
N ARG A 810 -17.80 11.37 1.33
CA ARG A 810 -18.75 11.43 2.45
C ARG A 810 -19.88 10.40 2.32
N ILE A 811 -20.53 10.30 1.16
CA ILE A 811 -21.66 9.37 0.97
C ILE A 811 -21.22 7.92 1.20
N ALA A 812 -20.03 7.55 0.71
CA ALA A 812 -19.45 6.25 0.99
C ALA A 812 -19.17 6.06 2.49
N TYR A 813 -18.55 7.04 3.17
CA TYR A 813 -18.30 6.98 4.61
C TYR A 813 -19.59 6.84 5.43
N ASP A 814 -20.60 7.67 5.17
CA ASP A 814 -21.86 7.68 5.91
C ASP A 814 -22.58 6.32 5.76
N VAL A 815 -22.59 5.70 4.57
CA VAL A 815 -23.17 4.35 4.36
C VAL A 815 -22.33 3.23 5.00
N LEU A 816 -20.99 3.27 4.89
CA LEU A 816 -20.12 2.27 5.55
C LEU A 816 -20.18 2.34 7.09
N TYR A 817 -20.55 3.50 7.63
CA TYR A 817 -20.85 3.71 9.05
C TYR A 817 -22.33 3.38 9.40
N GLY A 818 -23.12 2.90 8.43
CA GLY A 818 -24.49 2.48 8.62
C GLY A 818 -25.48 3.63 8.84
N LEU A 819 -25.29 4.78 8.20
CA LEU A 819 -26.16 5.95 8.34
C LEU A 819 -27.11 6.15 7.15
N ASP A 820 -28.29 6.68 7.43
CA ASP A 820 -29.25 7.19 6.43
C ASP A 820 -28.79 8.53 5.84
N GLU A 821 -29.55 9.07 4.88
CA GLU A 821 -29.24 10.39 4.28
C GLU A 821 -29.37 11.57 5.25
N ASN A 822 -29.96 11.35 6.44
CA ASN A 822 -30.09 12.35 7.52
C ASN A 822 -28.97 12.22 8.59
N GLY A 823 -28.06 11.25 8.46
CA GLY A 823 -27.00 10.98 9.44
C GLY A 823 -27.44 10.18 10.68
N LYS A 824 -28.57 9.47 10.63
CA LYS A 824 -29.08 8.57 11.69
C LYS A 824 -28.74 7.11 11.36
N ARG A 825 -28.62 6.25 12.36
CA ARG A 825 -28.38 4.81 12.14
C ARG A 825 -29.54 4.18 11.35
N ASP A 826 -29.23 3.58 10.21
CA ASP A 826 -30.17 2.89 9.32
C ASP A 826 -30.14 1.36 9.57
N PRO A 827 -31.22 0.73 10.06
CA PRO A 827 -31.26 -0.71 10.30
C PRO A 827 -31.04 -1.58 9.06
N ALA A 828 -31.25 -1.05 7.84
CA ALA A 828 -31.04 -1.77 6.58
C ALA A 828 -29.57 -1.74 6.09
N LEU A 829 -28.69 -1.01 6.78
CA LEU A 829 -27.27 -0.92 6.49
C LEU A 829 -26.44 -1.53 7.62
N GLU A 830 -25.44 -2.32 7.29
CA GLU A 830 -24.47 -2.84 8.27
C GLU A 830 -23.32 -1.85 8.52
N VAL A 831 -22.65 -1.95 9.66
CA VAL A 831 -21.46 -1.12 9.98
C VAL A 831 -20.20 -1.85 9.51
N CYS A 832 -19.90 -1.76 8.22
CA CYS A 832 -18.76 -2.42 7.59
C CYS A 832 -17.46 -1.58 7.57
N LEU A 833 -17.43 -0.41 8.23
CA LEU A 833 -16.22 0.42 8.32
C LEU A 833 -14.99 -0.30 8.94
N GLN A 834 -15.19 -1.40 9.68
CA GLN A 834 -14.13 -2.24 10.23
C GLN A 834 -13.80 -3.49 9.39
N THR A 835 -14.64 -3.92 8.44
CA THR A 835 -14.37 -5.14 7.63
C THR A 835 -13.34 -4.89 6.52
N ILE A 836 -13.16 -3.62 6.13
CA ILE A 836 -12.11 -3.16 5.20
C ILE A 836 -11.20 -2.15 5.88
N GLN A 837 -9.91 -2.17 5.56
CA GLN A 837 -8.94 -1.22 6.12
C GLN A 837 -8.91 0.12 5.37
N GLN A 838 -9.40 0.17 4.12
CA GLN A 838 -9.57 1.44 3.39
C GLN A 838 -10.67 1.38 2.31
N MET A 839 -11.47 2.44 2.19
CA MET A 839 -12.27 2.76 1.01
C MET A 839 -11.88 4.14 0.46
N PRO A 840 -10.98 4.24 -0.55
CA PRO A 840 -10.92 5.40 -1.41
C PRO A 840 -12.16 5.50 -2.30
N VAL A 841 -12.72 6.70 -2.39
CA VAL A 841 -13.60 7.08 -3.51
C VAL A 841 -12.78 7.95 -4.44
N VAL A 842 -12.79 7.65 -5.74
CA VAL A 842 -11.97 8.32 -6.76
C VAL A 842 -12.87 8.91 -7.84
N MET A 843 -12.68 10.18 -8.19
CA MET A 843 -13.34 10.79 -9.35
C MET A 843 -12.47 10.64 -10.60
N ILE A 844 -13.02 10.08 -11.66
CA ILE A 844 -12.36 9.91 -12.96
C ILE A 844 -13.04 10.75 -14.06
N PRO A 845 -12.29 11.24 -15.06
CA PRO A 845 -12.77 12.17 -16.08
C PRO A 845 -13.54 11.48 -17.22
N VAL A 846 -14.34 10.45 -16.90
CA VAL A 846 -15.01 9.57 -17.86
C VAL A 846 -16.53 9.83 -17.86
N HIS A 847 -17.10 9.97 -19.06
CA HIS A 847 -18.52 10.17 -19.31
C HIS A 847 -19.00 9.06 -20.26
N PHE A 848 -19.70 8.05 -19.71
CA PHE A 848 -20.29 6.95 -20.46
C PHE A 848 -21.58 7.39 -21.18
N ASP A 849 -22.34 6.43 -21.74
CA ASP A 849 -23.75 6.61 -22.14
C ASP A 849 -24.02 7.73 -23.17
N ARG A 850 -23.04 7.98 -24.05
CA ARG A 850 -23.15 8.91 -25.18
C ARG A 850 -23.07 8.15 -26.49
N ASP A 851 -24.12 8.22 -27.30
CA ASP A 851 -24.07 7.77 -28.69
C ASP A 851 -23.06 8.65 -29.47
N PRO A 852 -22.01 8.06 -30.09
CA PRO A 852 -21.05 8.79 -30.92
C PRO A 852 -21.69 9.56 -32.09
N LEU A 853 -22.89 9.16 -32.55
CA LEU A 853 -23.63 9.85 -33.62
C LEU A 853 -24.17 11.21 -33.16
N GLU A 854 -24.57 11.34 -31.90
CA GLU A 854 -25.06 12.60 -31.31
C GLU A 854 -23.93 13.62 -31.07
N ARG A 855 -22.68 13.16 -31.00
CA ARG A 855 -21.47 13.98 -30.76
C ARG A 855 -21.53 14.83 -29.47
N LYS A 856 -22.22 14.31 -28.43
CA LYS A 856 -22.28 14.94 -27.10
C LYS A 856 -20.88 15.07 -26.50
N ALA A 857 -20.54 16.28 -26.06
CA ALA A 857 -19.25 16.56 -25.43
C ALA A 857 -19.11 15.84 -24.08
N SER A 858 -17.88 15.49 -23.71
CA SER A 858 -17.56 14.97 -22.39
C SER A 858 -17.67 16.08 -21.33
N THR A 859 -18.74 16.06 -20.53
CA THR A 859 -19.05 17.04 -19.47
C THR A 859 -19.20 16.45 -18.07
N LEU A 860 -19.56 15.16 -17.97
CA LEU A 860 -19.82 14.45 -16.72
C LEU A 860 -18.58 13.69 -16.21
N ARG A 861 -18.60 13.27 -14.95
CA ARG A 861 -17.52 12.48 -14.34
C ARG A 861 -18.09 11.22 -13.73
N SER A 862 -17.25 10.22 -13.54
CA SER A 862 -17.65 8.94 -12.96
C SER A 862 -16.83 8.65 -11.70
N PHE A 863 -17.39 7.90 -10.78
CA PHE A 863 -16.80 7.65 -9.46
C PHE A 863 -16.44 6.18 -9.28
N VAL A 864 -15.25 5.89 -8.79
CA VAL A 864 -14.78 4.53 -8.46
C VAL A 864 -14.77 4.37 -6.94
N LEU A 865 -15.44 3.32 -6.46
CA LEU A 865 -15.33 2.80 -5.10
C LEU A 865 -14.18 1.79 -5.07
N ARG A 866 -13.24 1.95 -4.13
CA ARG A 866 -12.04 1.10 -4.01
C ARG A 866 -12.01 0.40 -2.63
N PRO A 867 -12.94 -0.52 -2.34
CA PRO A 867 -12.89 -1.28 -1.10
C PRO A 867 -11.64 -2.16 -1.08
N PHE A 868 -10.78 -2.00 -0.08
CA PHE A 868 -9.47 -2.63 -0.05
C PHE A 868 -9.20 -3.29 1.31
N ILE A 869 -8.89 -4.59 1.27
CA ILE A 869 -8.51 -5.40 2.42
C ILE A 869 -7.00 -5.61 2.40
N THR A 870 -6.33 -5.25 3.50
CA THR A 870 -4.89 -5.41 3.66
C THR A 870 -4.50 -5.33 5.13
N ASN A 871 -3.50 -6.11 5.53
CA ASN A 871 -2.94 -6.04 6.86
C ASN A 871 -1.68 -5.17 6.95
N ASP A 872 -0.97 -4.92 5.84
CA ASP A 872 0.33 -4.24 5.81
C ASP A 872 0.45 -3.08 4.79
N PHE A 873 -0.55 -2.90 3.91
CA PHE A 873 -0.56 -2.03 2.73
C PHE A 873 0.54 -2.34 1.68
N MET A 874 1.26 -3.46 1.83
CA MET A 874 2.20 -4.02 0.86
C MET A 874 1.47 -4.97 -0.11
N ILE A 875 0.63 -5.87 0.41
CA ILE A 875 -0.22 -6.77 -0.36
C ILE A 875 -1.68 -6.58 0.07
N GLY A 876 -2.65 -6.76 -0.82
CA GLY A 876 -4.06 -6.71 -0.43
C GLY A 876 -5.03 -7.03 -1.56
N VAL A 877 -6.26 -7.41 -1.20
CA VAL A 877 -7.31 -7.76 -2.14
C VAL A 877 -8.34 -6.64 -2.26
N ALA A 878 -9.06 -6.58 -3.37
CA ALA A 878 -10.30 -5.83 -3.43
C ALA A 878 -11.37 -6.58 -2.63
N ALA A 879 -12.17 -5.88 -1.83
CA ALA A 879 -13.27 -6.51 -1.10
C ALA A 879 -14.49 -6.63 -2.03
N LEU A 880 -15.03 -7.83 -2.19
CA LEU A 880 -16.19 -8.04 -3.06
C LEU A 880 -17.52 -7.76 -2.33
N PRO A 881 -18.51 -7.20 -3.04
CA PRO A 881 -19.91 -7.22 -2.60
C PRO A 881 -20.40 -8.65 -2.41
N GLY A 882 -21.21 -8.88 -1.37
CA GLY A 882 -21.80 -10.19 -1.02
C GLY A 882 -20.86 -11.17 -0.30
N LYS A 883 -19.53 -10.97 -0.39
CA LYS A 883 -18.49 -11.83 0.21
C LYS A 883 -17.80 -11.15 1.39
N ASP A 884 -17.29 -9.93 1.18
CA ASP A 884 -16.46 -9.18 2.13
C ASP A 884 -17.15 -7.88 2.64
N ILE A 885 -18.08 -7.36 1.85
CA ILE A 885 -18.97 -6.23 2.21
C ILE A 885 -20.40 -6.61 1.79
N PRO A 886 -21.43 -6.34 2.61
CA PRO A 886 -22.82 -6.51 2.19
C PRO A 886 -23.13 -5.75 0.89
N GLU A 887 -23.64 -6.46 -0.12
CA GLU A 887 -23.91 -5.88 -1.44
C GLU A 887 -24.90 -4.71 -1.37
N GLN A 888 -25.89 -4.80 -0.47
CA GLN A 888 -26.85 -3.74 -0.20
C GLN A 888 -26.18 -2.40 0.19
N ASN A 889 -25.11 -2.42 1.00
CA ASN A 889 -24.37 -1.22 1.36
C ASN A 889 -23.67 -0.62 0.11
N VAL A 890 -23.10 -1.45 -0.76
CA VAL A 890 -22.43 -0.99 -1.98
C VAL A 890 -23.43 -0.40 -2.97
N LEU A 891 -24.58 -1.06 -3.16
CA LEU A 891 -25.66 -0.57 -4.03
C LEU A 891 -26.27 0.74 -3.51
N GLU A 892 -26.39 0.92 -2.19
CA GLU A 892 -26.87 2.18 -1.61
C GLU A 892 -25.87 3.33 -1.78
N ILE A 893 -24.55 3.07 -1.72
CA ILE A 893 -23.53 4.07 -2.09
C ILE A 893 -23.67 4.46 -3.56
N VAL A 894 -23.81 3.48 -4.45
CA VAL A 894 -24.02 3.69 -5.89
C VAL A 894 -25.25 4.55 -6.15
N ARG A 895 -26.40 4.21 -5.53
CA ARG A 895 -27.65 4.97 -5.63
C ARG A 895 -27.47 6.41 -5.15
N ARG A 896 -26.99 6.61 -3.92
CA ARG A 896 -26.82 7.94 -3.32
C ARG A 896 -25.83 8.80 -4.10
N ILE A 897 -24.70 8.27 -4.58
CA ILE A 897 -23.78 9.06 -5.41
C ILE A 897 -24.46 9.49 -6.72
N THR A 898 -25.16 8.57 -7.39
CA THR A 898 -25.82 8.83 -8.68
C THR A 898 -26.94 9.86 -8.56
N GLU A 899 -27.75 9.81 -7.49
CA GLU A 899 -28.84 10.76 -7.25
C GLU A 899 -28.39 12.10 -6.65
N ARG A 900 -27.38 12.11 -5.78
CA ARG A 900 -27.05 13.29 -4.95
C ARG A 900 -25.81 14.05 -5.42
N VAL A 901 -24.83 13.41 -6.06
CA VAL A 901 -23.61 14.10 -6.53
C VAL A 901 -23.83 14.62 -7.96
N PRO A 902 -23.89 15.95 -8.16
CA PRO A 902 -24.23 16.50 -9.47
C PRO A 902 -23.10 16.29 -10.49
N LEU A 903 -23.51 16.12 -11.75
CA LEU A 903 -22.65 15.77 -12.90
C LEU A 903 -21.99 14.37 -12.83
N THR A 904 -22.58 13.43 -12.07
CA THR A 904 -22.26 12.00 -12.15
C THR A 904 -22.73 11.40 -13.48
N SER A 905 -21.90 10.54 -14.10
CA SER A 905 -22.28 9.68 -15.24
C SER A 905 -22.51 8.23 -14.77
N ARG A 906 -21.48 7.55 -14.28
CA ARG A 906 -21.61 6.21 -13.66
C ARG A 906 -20.85 6.13 -12.33
N VAL A 907 -21.22 5.15 -11.52
CA VAL A 907 -20.43 4.68 -10.38
C VAL A 907 -19.84 3.31 -10.73
N MET A 908 -18.67 3.00 -10.18
CA MET A 908 -17.88 1.80 -10.43
C MET A 908 -17.37 1.22 -9.11
N ILE A 909 -16.99 -0.05 -9.12
CA ILE A 909 -16.20 -0.70 -8.07
C ILE A 909 -14.92 -1.26 -8.68
N ASP A 910 -13.77 -1.01 -8.05
CA ASP A 910 -12.46 -1.53 -8.49
C ASP A 910 -12.17 -2.88 -7.83
N LEU A 911 -12.02 -3.90 -8.68
CA LEU A 911 -11.88 -5.30 -8.32
C LEU A 911 -10.41 -5.76 -8.26
N THR A 912 -9.48 -4.86 -8.58
CA THR A 912 -8.06 -5.22 -8.75
C THR A 912 -7.37 -5.47 -7.41
N SER A 913 -6.69 -6.58 -7.24
CA SER A 913 -5.80 -6.80 -6.08
C SER A 913 -4.50 -5.98 -6.19
N LYS A 914 -3.71 -5.93 -5.12
CA LYS A 914 -2.34 -5.38 -5.07
C LYS A 914 -1.35 -6.52 -4.77
N PRO A 915 -0.40 -6.83 -5.67
CA PRO A 915 -0.29 -6.33 -7.05
C PRO A 915 -1.45 -6.83 -7.95
N PRO A 916 -1.64 -6.27 -9.17
CA PRO A 916 -0.87 -5.18 -9.79
C PRO A 916 -1.43 -3.78 -9.55
N GLY A 917 -2.66 -3.65 -9.03
CA GLY A 917 -3.19 -2.34 -8.63
C GLY A 917 -2.50 -1.80 -7.37
N THR A 918 -2.85 -0.58 -6.96
CA THR A 918 -2.53 -0.08 -5.60
C THR A 918 -3.78 0.43 -4.87
N THR A 919 -3.64 0.77 -3.59
CA THR A 919 -4.75 1.27 -2.76
C THR A 919 -5.35 2.56 -3.29
N GLU A 920 -4.54 3.54 -3.72
CA GLU A 920 -5.01 4.81 -4.31
C GLU A 920 -4.89 4.76 -5.85
N TRP A 921 -5.56 5.68 -6.58
CA TRP A 921 -5.57 5.73 -8.06
C TRP A 921 -4.68 6.82 -8.66
N GLU A 922 -4.66 7.99 -8.00
CA GLU A 922 -3.89 9.24 -8.24
C GLU A 922 -4.36 10.24 -9.31
#